data_AF-A0A4Z2CHQ4-F1
#
_entry.id   AF-A0A4Z2CHQ4-F1
#
_cell.length_a   1.000
_cell.length_b   1.000
_cell.length_c   1.000
_cell.angle_alpha   90.00
_cell.angle_beta   90.00
_cell.angle_gamma   90.00
#
_symmetry.space_group_name_H-M   'P 1'
#
loop_
_entity.id
_entity.type
_entity.pdbx_description
1 polymer ?
#
loop_
_entity_poly.entity_id
_entity_poly.type
_entity_poly.pdbx_seq_one_letter_code
_entity_poly.pdbx_strand_id
1 'polypeptide(L)'
;MHPQILCSGSSASVASRRIRSTLGAVLGRNGWMWKTHEVKLHKTSSGDSLKIGEIIYKLKTPKNPELVPVKHILDSPPQAVAHHLRWILQKDLLGQDMFLIGPPGPLRRSIAMQYLELTRREVEYVALSRDTTESDLKQRREIRSGTAFYIDQCAVRAATQGRVLVLDGLEKAERNVLPVLNNLLENREMQLEDGRFLMSATRYDKLLQEHTKEVLDSWKIVRVSEDFRVIALGLPVPKYKGNPLDPPLRSRFQARHISYLPFKDQLELLYKVGTNVASERISQLLAAATTLCSQESSSIGLPDFPVDNLLPALQVLNTFPVMSSQQLVQRLYPYSNMLNKEGCTAVEGVLSRFELMDGHHIPAPSSVLSVGSSSDLEGHADVTLHVADKDITFQVPAGTKPLNPNKRSSNFISTPSHSQLIAEMIQSHMGKDMCVIGPKGCGKSVVAREFAELLGYSIEPVMLYQDMTARDLLQQRYTLPNGDTAWRPSPLVNAAIEGKLLLLDGIHRVNQGTLAVLSRLLHDRELDLFDGTRLMRWDRYQTLKEQLQFTDQQLQERSILPIHPSFRVLALAEPPVVGASTNSKNSQQWLNAELLPMFLYHSVTPLAKAEEMDLILGLAQSLASSLSTRQLLRICHRLSHYPNESITHAVNKACLSRFLPRLARAALDRGLDRSSIHDTVESDESVDLSCIVKDGVLTVGSVSAPVYNPSLKIKVPDVLFFNNPQHLKVMEDMLKDFLLGEHLLLVGNQGVGKNKIVDRFLQLLNRPREYLQLHRDTTVQTLTVQPSVQNGIITYEDSPLVKAAKFGHILVVDEADKAPTNVTCILKTLVENPSEAEGRTNTIVLHPDFRMIVLANRPGFPFLGNDFFGAMGDIFSCHSVDNPKPTAELSMLKQYGPDVPEATLRKLVAVFGELRSMADQGTITYPYSVREVVSIVKHLQKFPHEGLANVVSNVFDFDSYNKDMREVVYEVLHKHGIPVGAKPTSVKLAKELPLPQIEMTGHWTINHGGNDSRKLLCPTEKHLAEIKGPVFLRVQSYPCRRQESRALTFGEEKAHWQIPINESNIICDVKTRDDVLYVATCNPVALYSMREHGDTIKYVDLYDVFPKTISGVWQPCVTIAPLGSPLDGQVVLHEEQTNTVLHVDLVTGAVRRLMLSPHTDPPYTKASSWWNSKEQQGGHKMCHEFAHKNWLLFYKEYSNQLEMLDVLKAQVHTSLASHQVEVCVSGSRGPLAFTGEHYQ
;
A
#
# COMPACT_ATOMS: atom_id res chain seq x y z
N MET A 1 -45.02 -32.56 -7.71
CA MET A 1 -45.04 -34.03 -7.84
C MET A 1 -43.73 -34.46 -8.47
N HIS A 2 -43.21 -35.63 -8.06
CA HIS A 2 -41.85 -36.17 -8.22
C HIS A 2 -40.80 -35.68 -7.22
N PRO A 3 -40.49 -36.52 -6.23
CA PRO A 3 -39.13 -36.67 -5.74
C PRO A 3 -38.79 -38.16 -5.60
N GLN A 4 -38.26 -38.78 -6.65
CA GLN A 4 -37.52 -40.03 -6.54
C GLN A 4 -36.52 -40.06 -7.70
N ILE A 5 -35.25 -39.86 -7.36
CA ILE A 5 -34.03 -40.41 -7.98
C ILE A 5 -32.89 -39.66 -7.28
N LEU A 6 -32.13 -40.36 -6.45
CA LEU A 6 -30.71 -40.14 -6.08
C LEU A 6 -30.43 -40.94 -4.80
N CYS A 7 -30.14 -42.23 -4.98
CA CYS A 7 -29.61 -43.10 -3.94
C CYS A 7 -28.45 -43.91 -4.53
N SER A 8 -27.21 -43.44 -4.35
CA SER A 8 -26.01 -44.30 -4.28
C SER A 8 -24.81 -43.49 -3.79
N GLY A 9 -24.31 -43.80 -2.59
CA GLY A 9 -23.09 -43.20 -2.00
C GLY A 9 -23.04 -43.41 -0.48
N SER A 10 -22.33 -44.43 -0.02
CA SER A 10 -22.56 -45.13 1.26
C SER A 10 -21.77 -44.65 2.49
N SER A 11 -21.35 -43.38 2.57
CA SER A 11 -20.71 -42.84 3.81
C SER A 11 -21.40 -41.61 4.43
N ALA A 12 -22.16 -40.82 3.66
CA ALA A 12 -22.91 -39.67 4.18
C ALA A 12 -24.23 -40.05 4.89
N SER A 13 -24.77 -41.24 4.61
CA SER A 13 -26.06 -41.71 5.13
C SER A 13 -26.02 -42.14 6.62
N VAL A 14 -24.85 -42.57 7.11
CA VAL A 14 -24.66 -43.02 8.50
C VAL A 14 -24.51 -41.82 9.45
N ALA A 15 -23.83 -40.75 9.02
CA ALA A 15 -23.76 -39.49 9.76
C ALA A 15 -25.13 -38.77 9.82
N SER A 16 -25.87 -38.78 8.71
CA SER A 16 -27.22 -38.18 8.63
C SER A 16 -28.26 -38.89 9.50
N ARG A 17 -28.14 -40.21 9.72
CA ARG A 17 -29.02 -40.96 10.62
C ARG A 17 -28.74 -40.69 12.10
N ARG A 18 -27.48 -40.54 12.51
CA ARG A 18 -27.10 -40.19 13.90
C ARG A 18 -27.50 -38.77 14.31
N ILE A 19 -27.49 -37.82 13.36
CA ILE A 19 -27.95 -36.45 13.59
C ILE A 19 -29.48 -36.36 13.67
N ARG A 20 -30.22 -37.18 12.90
CA ARG A 20 -31.70 -37.25 13.00
C ARG A 20 -32.19 -37.87 14.31
N SER A 21 -31.51 -38.88 14.85
CA SER A 21 -31.96 -39.54 16.10
C SER A 21 -31.70 -38.68 17.34
N THR A 22 -30.70 -37.80 17.31
CA THR A 22 -30.34 -36.91 18.42
C THR A 22 -31.16 -35.62 18.42
N LEU A 23 -31.51 -35.06 17.26
CA LEU A 23 -32.37 -33.87 17.15
C LEU A 23 -33.88 -34.17 17.26
N GLY A 24 -34.30 -35.43 17.02
CA GLY A 24 -35.70 -35.83 17.13
C GLY A 24 -36.27 -35.84 18.55
N ALA A 25 -35.40 -35.87 19.58
CA ALA A 25 -35.82 -35.94 20.98
C ALA A 25 -35.98 -34.56 21.66
N VAL A 26 -35.53 -33.47 21.03
CA VAL A 26 -35.49 -32.12 21.65
C VAL A 26 -36.57 -31.17 21.09
N LEU A 27 -37.24 -31.54 20.00
CA LEU A 27 -38.30 -30.70 19.40
C LEU A 27 -39.68 -31.16 19.88
N GLY A 28 -40.10 -30.60 21.01
CA GLY A 28 -41.48 -30.69 21.50
C GLY A 28 -42.49 -30.24 20.43
N ARG A 29 -43.63 -30.94 20.39
CA ARG A 29 -44.81 -30.66 19.57
C ARG A 29 -45.33 -29.24 19.81
N ASN A 30 -44.79 -28.25 19.10
CA ASN A 30 -45.42 -26.99 18.71
C ASN A 30 -44.51 -26.32 17.68
N GLY A 31 -44.77 -26.63 16.41
CA GLY A 31 -43.96 -26.21 15.27
C GLY A 31 -43.95 -24.70 15.09
N TRP A 32 -42.76 -24.13 14.96
CA TRP A 32 -42.57 -22.79 14.41
C TRP A 32 -42.88 -22.82 12.91
N MET A 33 -44.09 -22.41 12.53
CA MET A 33 -44.41 -22.07 11.14
C MET A 33 -43.53 -20.88 10.71
N TRP A 34 -42.66 -21.09 9.72
CA TRP A 34 -41.99 -20.00 9.03
C TRP A 34 -43.04 -19.20 8.24
N LYS A 35 -43.49 -18.06 8.77
CA LYS A 35 -44.37 -17.13 8.04
C LYS A 35 -43.60 -16.54 6.85
N THR A 36 -44.02 -16.87 5.62
CA THR A 36 -43.55 -16.19 4.41
C THR A 36 -44.01 -14.73 4.42
N HIS A 37 -43.21 -13.82 3.86
CA HIS A 37 -43.50 -12.38 3.87
C HIS A 37 -43.70 -11.93 2.43
N GLU A 38 -44.95 -11.83 2.02
CA GLU A 38 -45.29 -11.32 0.70
C GLU A 38 -45.18 -9.80 0.66
N VAL A 39 -44.58 -9.27 -0.41
CA VAL A 39 -44.59 -7.86 -0.77
C VAL A 39 -45.73 -7.66 -1.75
N LYS A 40 -46.79 -6.93 -1.37
CA LYS A 40 -47.97 -6.67 -2.20
C LYS A 40 -48.28 -5.19 -2.27
N LEU A 41 -48.55 -4.70 -3.47
CA LEU A 41 -48.98 -3.33 -3.70
C LEU A 41 -50.49 -3.32 -3.91
N HIS A 42 -51.22 -2.67 -3.00
CA HIS A 42 -52.67 -2.58 -3.02
C HIS A 42 -53.07 -1.18 -3.52
N LYS A 43 -53.68 -1.13 -4.71
CA LYS A 43 -54.31 0.07 -5.23
C LYS A 43 -55.73 0.16 -4.64
N THR A 44 -56.00 1.17 -3.82
CA THR A 44 -57.34 1.40 -3.25
C THR A 44 -57.86 2.77 -3.65
N SER A 45 -59.18 2.96 -3.67
CA SER A 45 -59.82 4.26 -4.00
C SER A 45 -59.46 5.38 -3.02
N SER A 46 -58.91 5.06 -1.84
CA SER A 46 -58.43 5.99 -0.81
C SER A 46 -56.91 6.22 -0.84
N GLY A 47 -56.20 5.67 -1.85
CA GLY A 47 -54.75 5.81 -2.06
C GLY A 47 -54.02 4.47 -2.26
N ASP A 48 -52.85 4.51 -2.91
CA ASP A 48 -52.01 3.32 -3.05
C ASP A 48 -51.35 2.99 -1.70
N SER A 49 -51.34 1.70 -1.32
CA SER A 49 -50.69 1.22 -0.09
C SER A 49 -49.79 0.03 -0.37
N LEU A 50 -48.63 0.01 0.28
CA LEU A 50 -47.66 -1.07 0.21
C LEU A 50 -47.81 -1.95 1.46
N LYS A 51 -47.98 -3.25 1.27
CA LYS A 51 -48.01 -4.24 2.34
C LYS A 51 -46.78 -5.14 2.25
N ILE A 52 -45.96 -5.15 3.29
CA ILE A 52 -44.82 -6.08 3.44
C ILE A 52 -45.08 -6.96 4.65
N GLY A 53 -45.47 -8.22 4.41
CA GLY A 53 -45.92 -9.12 5.46
C GLY A 53 -47.18 -8.58 6.15
N GLU A 54 -47.05 -8.15 7.40
CA GLU A 54 -48.15 -7.64 8.23
C GLU A 54 -48.22 -6.10 8.29
N ILE A 55 -47.21 -5.40 7.76
CA ILE A 55 -47.06 -3.94 7.87
C ILE A 55 -47.63 -3.27 6.63
N ILE A 56 -48.43 -2.23 6.82
CA ILE A 56 -49.03 -1.43 5.74
C ILE A 56 -48.43 -0.02 5.78
N TYR A 57 -47.99 0.46 4.62
CA TYR A 57 -47.46 1.79 4.41
C TYR A 57 -48.28 2.52 3.35
N LYS A 58 -48.71 3.74 3.64
CA LYS A 58 -49.46 4.57 2.68
C LYS A 58 -48.47 5.28 1.77
N LEU A 59 -48.59 5.06 0.46
CA LEU A 59 -47.68 5.66 -0.51
C LEU A 59 -47.99 7.15 -0.66
N LYS A 60 -46.92 7.95 -0.70
CA LYS A 60 -46.99 9.39 -0.96
C LYS A 60 -46.73 9.65 -2.44
N THR A 61 -47.32 10.69 -2.99
CA THR A 61 -46.99 11.17 -4.33
C THR A 61 -45.68 11.97 -4.27
N PRO A 62 -44.63 11.59 -5.01
CA PRO A 62 -43.37 12.34 -5.04
C PRO A 62 -43.58 13.71 -5.70
N LYS A 63 -42.84 14.74 -5.26
CA LYS A 63 -42.82 16.06 -5.89
C LYS A 63 -42.01 16.05 -7.19
N ASN A 64 -40.88 15.32 -7.18
CA ASN A 64 -39.98 15.15 -8.31
C ASN A 64 -39.88 13.64 -8.62
N PRO A 65 -40.80 13.11 -9.44
CA PRO A 65 -40.84 11.68 -9.72
C PRO A 65 -39.56 11.14 -10.38
N GLU A 66 -38.79 11.98 -11.06
CA GLU A 66 -37.50 11.65 -11.67
C GLU A 66 -36.39 11.31 -10.65
N LEU A 67 -36.57 11.67 -9.38
CA LEU A 67 -35.64 11.34 -8.30
C LEU A 67 -36.01 10.03 -7.58
N VAL A 68 -37.06 9.34 -8.00
CA VAL A 68 -37.41 8.01 -7.47
C VAL A 68 -36.65 6.95 -8.26
N PRO A 69 -35.95 6.00 -7.62
CA PRO A 69 -35.27 4.90 -8.32
C PRO A 69 -36.24 4.07 -9.18
N VAL A 70 -35.76 3.54 -10.31
CA VAL A 70 -36.57 2.77 -11.28
C VAL A 70 -35.85 1.48 -11.68
N LYS A 71 -36.58 0.37 -11.86
CA LYS A 71 -36.05 -0.95 -12.27
C LYS A 71 -35.01 -1.52 -11.29
N HIS A 72 -35.25 -1.36 -9.99
CA HIS A 72 -34.53 -2.07 -8.93
C HIS A 72 -35.35 -3.23 -8.34
N ILE A 73 -36.68 -3.17 -8.42
CA ILE A 73 -37.58 -4.25 -7.96
C ILE A 73 -37.32 -5.54 -8.73
N LEU A 74 -37.16 -6.64 -7.99
CA LEU A 74 -37.21 -8.00 -8.52
C LEU A 74 -38.67 -8.48 -8.54
N ASP A 75 -39.10 -9.14 -9.62
CA ASP A 75 -40.48 -9.66 -9.77
C ASP A 75 -40.91 -10.56 -8.60
N SER A 76 -39.95 -11.26 -7.98
CA SER A 76 -40.12 -12.01 -6.74
C SER A 76 -38.85 -11.84 -5.86
N PRO A 77 -38.84 -10.91 -4.89
CA PRO A 77 -37.67 -10.72 -4.05
C PRO A 77 -37.43 -11.96 -3.17
N PRO A 78 -36.18 -12.40 -2.99
CA PRO A 78 -35.86 -13.48 -2.05
C PRO A 78 -36.40 -13.19 -0.66
N GLN A 79 -36.80 -14.23 0.08
CA GLN A 79 -37.41 -14.07 1.39
C GLN A 79 -36.47 -13.34 2.39
N ALA A 80 -35.15 -13.53 2.25
CA ALA A 80 -34.16 -12.76 3.00
C ALA A 80 -34.23 -11.26 2.72
N VAL A 81 -34.34 -10.87 1.44
CA VAL A 81 -34.50 -9.46 1.01
C VAL A 81 -35.80 -8.89 1.54
N ALA A 82 -36.91 -9.63 1.45
CA ALA A 82 -38.21 -9.21 1.98
C ALA A 82 -38.16 -8.93 3.50
N HIS A 83 -37.39 -9.72 4.26
CA HIS A 83 -37.18 -9.47 5.68
C HIS A 83 -36.37 -8.20 5.96
N HIS A 84 -35.35 -7.90 5.14
CA HIS A 84 -34.62 -6.64 5.22
C HIS A 84 -35.51 -5.44 4.86
N LEU A 85 -36.28 -5.51 3.77
CA LEU A 85 -37.24 -4.47 3.37
C LEU A 85 -38.29 -4.21 4.45
N ARG A 86 -38.80 -5.27 5.09
CA ARG A 86 -39.71 -5.17 6.23
C ARG A 86 -39.07 -4.39 7.39
N TRP A 87 -37.82 -4.71 7.73
CA TRP A 87 -37.11 -4.03 8.81
C TRP A 87 -36.87 -2.55 8.49
N ILE A 88 -36.47 -2.22 7.25
CA ILE A 88 -36.30 -0.82 6.81
C ILE A 88 -37.64 -0.08 6.93
N LEU A 89 -38.75 -0.69 6.50
CA LEU A 89 -40.08 -0.10 6.62
C LEU A 89 -40.50 0.16 8.06
N GLN A 90 -40.19 -0.76 8.99
CA GLN A 90 -40.44 -0.56 10.43
C GLN A 90 -39.69 0.65 10.97
N LYS A 91 -38.42 0.82 10.57
CA LYS A 91 -37.59 1.92 11.04
C LYS A 91 -38.01 3.27 10.48
N ASP A 92 -38.43 3.30 9.22
CA ASP A 92 -38.97 4.53 8.61
C ASP A 92 -40.26 4.99 9.30
N LEU A 93 -41.19 4.06 9.57
CA LEU A 93 -42.42 4.34 10.32
C LEU A 93 -42.17 4.86 11.74
N LEU A 94 -41.07 4.46 12.38
CA LEU A 94 -40.63 4.95 13.68
C LEU A 94 -39.86 6.28 13.60
N GLY A 95 -39.55 6.75 12.40
CA GLY A 95 -38.75 7.96 12.18
C GLY A 95 -37.27 7.82 12.51
N GLN A 96 -36.72 6.60 12.50
CA GLN A 96 -35.33 6.31 12.86
C GLN A 96 -34.44 6.22 11.62
N ASP A 97 -33.24 6.82 11.67
CA ASP A 97 -32.24 6.69 10.61
C ASP A 97 -31.59 5.29 10.62
N MET A 98 -31.27 4.76 9.44
CA MET A 98 -30.85 3.38 9.24
C MET A 98 -29.40 3.28 8.80
N PHE A 99 -28.72 2.20 9.20
CA PHE A 99 -27.39 1.87 8.72
C PHE A 99 -27.29 0.41 8.29
N LEU A 100 -27.07 0.18 7.00
CA LEU A 100 -26.97 -1.14 6.40
C LEU A 100 -25.49 -1.55 6.29
N ILE A 101 -25.09 -2.51 7.13
CA ILE A 101 -23.70 -2.98 7.24
C ILE A 101 -23.60 -4.38 6.65
N GLY A 102 -22.58 -4.65 5.83
CA GLY A 102 -22.46 -5.97 5.18
C GLY A 102 -21.22 -6.06 4.29
N PRO A 103 -21.01 -7.21 3.61
CA PRO A 103 -19.86 -7.42 2.74
C PRO A 103 -19.84 -6.43 1.55
N PRO A 104 -18.67 -6.21 0.95
CA PRO A 104 -18.56 -5.43 -0.29
C PRO A 104 -19.41 -6.04 -1.40
N GLY A 105 -20.01 -5.18 -2.23
CA GLY A 105 -20.90 -5.59 -3.31
C GLY A 105 -22.17 -4.74 -3.40
N PRO A 106 -22.97 -4.91 -4.48
CA PRO A 106 -24.14 -4.09 -4.76
C PRO A 106 -25.35 -4.40 -3.88
N LEU A 107 -25.40 -5.54 -3.18
CA LEU A 107 -26.60 -6.02 -2.48
C LEU A 107 -27.20 -5.01 -1.50
N ARG A 108 -26.36 -4.36 -0.67
CA ARG A 108 -26.80 -3.35 0.31
C ARG A 108 -27.48 -2.15 -0.36
N ARG A 109 -26.84 -1.64 -1.41
CA ARG A 109 -27.33 -0.53 -2.23
C ARG A 109 -28.62 -0.92 -2.97
N SER A 110 -28.65 -2.12 -3.55
CA SER A 110 -29.83 -2.66 -4.23
C SER A 110 -31.04 -2.76 -3.30
N ILE A 111 -30.86 -3.24 -2.07
CA ILE A 111 -31.94 -3.29 -1.06
C ILE A 111 -32.46 -1.89 -0.72
N ALA A 112 -31.55 -0.91 -0.55
CA ALA A 112 -31.94 0.48 -0.28
C ALA A 112 -32.72 1.08 -1.47
N MET A 113 -32.26 0.90 -2.70
CA MET A 113 -32.94 1.40 -3.90
C MET A 113 -34.29 0.71 -4.14
N GLN A 114 -34.38 -0.61 -3.92
CA GLN A 114 -35.64 -1.36 -3.96
C GLN A 114 -36.67 -0.82 -2.97
N TYR A 115 -36.24 -0.51 -1.74
CA TYR A 115 -37.10 0.07 -0.73
C TYR A 115 -37.66 1.44 -1.17
N LEU A 116 -36.80 2.28 -1.74
CA LEU A 116 -37.16 3.63 -2.20
C LEU A 116 -38.10 3.61 -3.41
N GLU A 117 -37.88 2.68 -4.35
CA GLU A 117 -38.79 2.44 -5.48
C GLU A 117 -40.17 1.95 -5.00
N LEU A 118 -40.19 0.96 -4.09
CA LEU A 118 -41.44 0.42 -3.52
C LEU A 118 -42.23 1.46 -2.74
N THR A 119 -41.57 2.37 -2.05
CA THR A 119 -42.20 3.42 -1.22
C THR A 119 -42.44 4.73 -1.98
N ARG A 120 -42.02 4.82 -3.26
CA ARG A 120 -42.06 6.02 -4.12
C ARG A 120 -41.41 7.25 -3.47
N ARG A 121 -40.26 7.05 -2.83
CA ARG A 121 -39.52 8.11 -2.14
C ARG A 121 -38.38 8.66 -2.98
N GLU A 122 -38.27 9.99 -3.01
CA GLU A 122 -37.18 10.71 -3.69
C GLU A 122 -35.83 10.45 -2.99
N VAL A 123 -34.77 10.26 -3.77
CA VAL A 123 -33.42 9.97 -3.26
C VAL A 123 -32.39 11.02 -3.65
N GLU A 124 -31.57 11.39 -2.66
CA GLU A 124 -30.28 12.07 -2.82
C GLU A 124 -29.19 11.10 -2.40
N TYR A 125 -28.25 10.79 -3.29
CA TYR A 125 -27.17 9.86 -3.00
C TYR A 125 -25.83 10.59 -2.93
N VAL A 126 -24.99 10.16 -1.99
CA VAL A 126 -23.63 10.65 -1.82
C VAL A 126 -22.70 9.46 -1.62
N ALA A 127 -21.72 9.31 -2.53
CA ALA A 127 -20.58 8.43 -2.33
C ALA A 127 -19.51 9.18 -1.53
N LEU A 128 -19.22 8.70 -0.33
CA LEU A 128 -18.18 9.24 0.52
C LEU A 128 -16.84 8.57 0.19
N SER A 129 -15.84 9.41 0.02
CA SER A 129 -14.45 9.04 -0.17
C SER A 129 -13.58 9.77 0.84
N ARG A 130 -12.30 9.42 0.89
CA ARG A 130 -11.31 10.16 1.66
C ARG A 130 -11.26 11.65 1.25
N ASP A 131 -11.51 11.95 -0.02
CA ASP A 131 -11.39 13.30 -0.59
C ASP A 131 -12.66 14.14 -0.43
N THR A 132 -13.70 13.60 0.22
CA THR A 132 -14.96 14.32 0.42
C THR A 132 -14.74 15.50 1.37
N THR A 133 -15.32 16.65 1.07
CA THR A 133 -15.19 17.87 1.90
C THR A 133 -16.54 18.33 2.44
N GLU A 134 -16.52 19.26 3.39
CA GLU A 134 -17.74 19.93 3.89
C GLU A 134 -18.56 20.57 2.76
N SER A 135 -17.87 21.15 1.77
CA SER A 135 -18.50 21.81 0.62
C SER A 135 -19.28 20.85 -0.29
N ASP A 136 -18.96 19.56 -0.28
CA ASP A 136 -19.65 18.53 -1.07
C ASP A 136 -20.94 18.04 -0.37
N LEU A 137 -21.06 18.26 0.95
CA LEU A 137 -22.21 17.82 1.74
C LEU A 137 -23.19 18.94 2.02
N LYS A 138 -22.69 20.15 2.36
CA LYS A 138 -23.52 21.28 2.78
C LYS A 138 -23.86 22.21 1.62
N GLN A 139 -22.92 23.09 1.29
CA GLN A 139 -23.05 24.13 0.29
C GLN A 139 -21.72 24.32 -0.39
N ARG A 140 -21.77 24.50 -1.70
CA ARG A 140 -20.60 24.91 -2.48
C ARG A 140 -20.71 26.39 -2.82
N ARG A 141 -19.58 27.07 -2.81
CA ARG A 141 -19.46 28.45 -3.30
C ARG A 141 -19.02 28.44 -4.77
N GLU A 142 -19.88 28.94 -5.66
CA GLU A 142 -19.59 29.19 -7.08
C GLU A 142 -19.49 30.68 -7.37
N ILE A 143 -18.65 31.08 -8.32
CA ILE A 143 -18.55 32.48 -8.77
C ILE A 143 -19.24 32.59 -10.12
N ARG A 144 -20.21 33.49 -10.24
CA ARG A 144 -20.90 33.82 -11.50
C ARG A 144 -20.99 35.34 -11.65
N SER A 145 -20.58 35.85 -12.80
CA SER A 145 -20.48 37.28 -13.08
C SER A 145 -19.76 38.07 -11.97
N GLY A 146 -18.68 37.51 -11.41
CA GLY A 146 -17.89 38.13 -10.33
C GLY A 146 -18.52 38.12 -8.93
N THR A 147 -19.71 37.52 -8.76
CA THR A 147 -20.39 37.38 -7.45
C THR A 147 -20.42 35.94 -6.98
N ALA A 148 -20.29 35.73 -5.67
CA ALA A 148 -20.29 34.39 -5.07
C ALA A 148 -21.73 33.94 -4.76
N PHE A 149 -22.13 32.80 -5.35
CA PHE A 149 -23.38 32.11 -5.11
C PHE A 149 -23.13 30.84 -4.29
N TYR A 150 -24.01 30.57 -3.32
CA TYR A 150 -23.98 29.33 -2.53
C TYR A 150 -25.04 28.37 -3.07
N ILE A 151 -24.62 27.15 -3.44
CA ILE A 151 -25.50 26.13 -4.01
C ILE A 151 -25.61 24.96 -3.02
N ASP A 152 -26.84 24.67 -2.63
CA ASP A 152 -27.20 23.59 -1.70
C ASP A 152 -26.84 22.22 -2.28
N GLN A 153 -26.08 21.44 -1.52
CA GLN A 153 -25.67 20.08 -1.88
C GLN A 153 -26.64 19.02 -1.35
N CYS A 154 -26.33 17.75 -1.60
CA CYS A 154 -27.22 16.61 -1.36
C CYS A 154 -27.82 16.56 0.06
N ALA A 155 -27.04 16.80 1.12
CA ALA A 155 -27.55 16.71 2.49
C ALA A 155 -28.57 17.82 2.80
N VAL A 156 -28.31 19.04 2.33
CA VAL A 156 -29.21 20.21 2.51
C VAL A 156 -30.47 20.07 1.66
N ARG A 157 -30.32 19.65 0.39
CA ARG A 157 -31.47 19.37 -0.50
C ARG A 157 -32.36 18.27 0.07
N ALA A 158 -31.78 17.20 0.61
CA ALA A 158 -32.54 16.12 1.23
C ALA A 158 -33.30 16.60 2.47
N ALA A 159 -32.65 17.34 3.36
CA ALA A 159 -33.26 17.86 4.59
C ALA A 159 -34.41 18.84 4.31
N THR A 160 -34.21 19.78 3.38
CA THR A 160 -35.21 20.81 3.07
C THR A 160 -36.41 20.27 2.27
N GLN A 161 -36.15 19.37 1.31
CA GLN A 161 -37.21 18.82 0.44
C GLN A 161 -37.92 17.60 1.02
N GLY A 162 -37.37 16.96 2.07
CA GLY A 162 -37.91 15.73 2.65
C GLY A 162 -37.55 14.46 1.88
N ARG A 163 -36.42 14.49 1.15
CA ARG A 163 -35.90 13.33 0.40
C ARG A 163 -35.15 12.40 1.34
N VAL A 164 -34.94 11.16 0.91
CA VAL A 164 -34.06 10.22 1.62
C VAL A 164 -32.62 10.46 1.20
N LEU A 165 -31.73 10.68 2.16
CA LEU A 165 -30.30 10.79 1.94
C LEU A 165 -29.63 9.42 2.07
N VAL A 166 -29.02 8.93 0.99
CA VAL A 166 -28.23 7.70 0.98
C VAL A 166 -26.75 8.05 1.08
N LEU A 167 -26.10 7.65 2.17
CA LEU A 167 -24.67 7.86 2.42
C LEU A 167 -23.91 6.55 2.21
N ASP A 168 -23.11 6.43 1.15
CA ASP A 168 -22.36 5.20 0.84
C ASP A 168 -20.87 5.37 1.17
N GLY A 169 -20.31 4.52 2.02
CA GLY A 169 -18.89 4.55 2.38
C GLY A 169 -18.54 5.44 3.57
N LEU A 170 -19.39 5.47 4.60
CA LEU A 170 -19.17 6.28 5.81
C LEU A 170 -17.83 5.95 6.51
N GLU A 171 -17.37 4.70 6.41
CA GLU A 171 -16.05 4.24 6.91
C GLU A 171 -14.85 4.75 6.11
N LYS A 172 -15.07 5.29 4.90
CA LYS A 172 -14.02 5.76 3.98
C LYS A 172 -13.80 7.27 4.07
N ALA A 173 -14.75 8.00 4.62
CA ALA A 173 -14.66 9.43 4.82
C ALA A 173 -13.50 9.80 5.76
N GLU A 174 -12.92 10.98 5.55
CA GLU A 174 -11.99 11.55 6.52
C GLU A 174 -12.71 11.96 7.81
N ARG A 175 -11.98 11.93 8.93
CA ARG A 175 -12.54 12.16 10.27
C ARG A 175 -13.11 13.57 10.46
N ASN A 176 -12.65 14.55 9.69
CA ASN A 176 -13.14 15.93 9.70
C ASN A 176 -14.53 16.10 9.06
N VAL A 177 -14.93 15.20 8.16
CA VAL A 177 -16.22 15.30 7.44
C VAL A 177 -17.38 14.78 8.30
N LEU A 178 -17.15 13.75 9.10
CA LEU A 178 -18.20 13.09 9.89
C LEU A 178 -18.87 14.02 10.93
N PRO A 179 -18.14 14.90 11.66
CA PRO A 179 -18.74 15.88 12.56
C PRO A 179 -19.74 16.83 11.88
N VAL A 180 -19.54 17.12 10.59
CA VAL A 180 -20.43 18.01 9.83
C VAL A 180 -21.85 17.47 9.75
N LEU A 181 -21.98 16.15 9.54
CA LEU A 181 -23.28 15.49 9.46
C LEU A 181 -23.88 15.20 10.83
N ASN A 182 -23.07 15.27 11.89
CA ASN A 182 -23.47 14.89 13.23
C ASN A 182 -24.75 15.65 13.64
N ASN A 183 -24.72 16.97 13.71
CA ASN A 183 -25.86 17.78 14.16
C ASN A 183 -27.12 17.61 13.29
N LEU A 184 -26.95 17.39 11.98
CA LEU A 184 -28.06 17.12 11.06
C LEU A 184 -28.72 15.75 11.32
N LEU A 185 -27.94 14.75 11.74
CA LEU A 185 -28.45 13.43 12.06
C LEU A 185 -29.18 13.39 13.41
N GLU A 186 -28.71 14.15 14.40
CA GLU A 186 -29.28 14.13 15.76
C GLU A 186 -30.41 15.13 15.96
N ASN A 187 -30.16 16.41 15.69
CA ASN A 187 -31.11 17.48 15.99
C ASN A 187 -31.84 18.00 14.76
N ARG A 188 -31.53 17.48 13.57
CA ARG A 188 -31.96 18.04 12.28
C ARG A 188 -31.59 19.52 12.17
N GLU A 189 -30.41 19.86 12.69
CA GLU A 189 -29.89 21.23 12.76
C GLU A 189 -28.54 21.33 12.05
N MET A 190 -28.33 22.40 11.27
CA MET A 190 -27.09 22.62 10.54
C MET A 190 -26.97 24.09 10.13
N GLN A 191 -25.82 24.69 10.40
CA GLN A 191 -25.49 26.04 9.96
C GLN A 191 -24.94 26.04 8.53
N LEU A 192 -25.43 26.92 7.67
CA LEU A 192 -25.03 27.04 6.27
C LEU A 192 -24.10 28.25 6.05
N GLU A 193 -23.29 28.21 4.99
CA GLU A 193 -22.27 29.24 4.73
C GLU A 193 -22.87 30.58 4.26
N ASP A 194 -24.06 30.55 3.66
CA ASP A 194 -24.83 31.75 3.30
C ASP A 194 -25.55 32.43 4.49
N GLY A 195 -25.34 31.89 5.70
CA GLY A 195 -25.94 32.35 6.95
C GLY A 195 -27.32 31.77 7.24
N ARG A 196 -27.86 30.86 6.42
CA ARG A 196 -29.08 30.12 6.77
C ARG A 196 -28.82 29.12 7.90
N PHE A 197 -29.84 28.88 8.71
CA PHE A 197 -29.80 27.86 9.77
C PHE A 197 -30.92 26.85 9.59
N LEU A 198 -30.56 25.59 9.33
CA LEU A 198 -31.52 24.50 9.28
C LEU A 198 -31.97 24.15 10.69
N MET A 199 -33.29 24.02 10.87
CA MET A 199 -33.92 23.73 12.17
C MET A 199 -34.96 22.62 12.03
N SER A 200 -35.07 21.77 13.05
CA SER A 200 -36.09 20.71 13.06
C SER A 200 -37.50 21.25 12.89
N ALA A 201 -38.34 20.49 12.18
CA ALA A 201 -39.75 20.78 11.97
C ALA A 201 -40.48 21.16 13.27
N THR A 202 -40.32 20.36 14.32
CA THR A 202 -40.99 20.54 15.61
C THR A 202 -40.59 21.83 16.32
N ARG A 203 -39.32 22.24 16.23
CA ARG A 203 -38.83 23.48 16.84
C ARG A 203 -39.23 24.70 16.01
N TYR A 204 -39.15 24.59 14.69
CA TYR A 204 -39.60 25.64 13.77
C TYR A 204 -41.09 25.93 13.93
N ASP A 205 -41.92 24.89 14.03
CA ASP A 205 -43.37 25.04 14.19
C ASP A 205 -43.75 25.65 15.54
N LYS A 206 -42.96 25.42 16.61
CA LYS A 206 -43.11 26.12 17.89
C LYS A 206 -42.80 27.61 17.75
N LEU A 207 -41.72 27.95 17.06
CA LEU A 207 -41.37 29.36 16.82
C LEU A 207 -42.41 30.07 15.95
N LEU A 208 -43.07 29.35 15.04
CA LEU A 208 -44.11 29.90 14.19
C LEU A 208 -45.41 30.21 14.95
N GLN A 209 -45.57 29.66 16.17
CA GLN A 209 -46.65 30.04 17.08
C GLN A 209 -46.35 31.36 17.80
N GLU A 210 -45.07 31.68 18.03
CA GLU A 210 -44.60 32.89 18.73
C GLU A 210 -44.29 34.06 17.77
N HIS A 211 -43.87 33.75 16.53
CA HIS A 211 -43.39 34.70 15.53
C HIS A 211 -44.00 34.44 14.15
N THR A 212 -44.13 35.49 13.33
CA THR A 212 -44.56 35.32 11.94
C THR A 212 -43.47 34.70 11.08
N LYS A 213 -43.87 34.05 9.98
CA LYS A 213 -42.94 33.42 9.03
C LYS A 213 -41.92 34.43 8.46
N GLU A 214 -42.33 35.68 8.22
CA GLU A 214 -41.47 36.76 7.73
C GLU A 214 -40.32 37.08 8.71
N VAL A 215 -40.59 37.03 10.02
CA VAL A 215 -39.55 37.22 11.05
C VAL A 215 -38.56 36.06 11.02
N LEU A 216 -39.04 34.83 10.89
CA LEU A 216 -38.18 33.65 10.79
C LEU A 216 -37.33 33.67 9.50
N ASP A 217 -37.91 34.10 8.38
CA ASP A 217 -37.21 34.28 7.11
C ASP A 217 -36.14 35.40 7.23
N SER A 218 -36.42 36.48 7.98
CA SER A 218 -35.43 37.53 8.28
C SER A 218 -34.25 37.02 9.12
N TRP A 219 -34.50 36.04 9.99
CA TRP A 219 -33.47 35.32 10.75
C TRP A 219 -32.78 34.21 9.95
N LYS A 220 -33.17 34.03 8.68
CA LYS A 220 -32.66 33.00 7.77
C LYS A 220 -32.83 31.57 8.32
N ILE A 221 -33.86 31.32 9.12
CA ILE A 221 -34.14 29.99 9.66
C ILE A 221 -34.92 29.18 8.62
N VAL A 222 -34.45 27.98 8.31
CA VAL A 222 -35.07 27.08 7.35
C VAL A 222 -35.59 25.83 8.04
N ARG A 223 -36.88 25.54 7.85
CA ARG A 223 -37.53 24.34 8.36
C ARG A 223 -37.01 23.08 7.64
N VAL A 224 -36.53 22.10 8.39
CA VAL A 224 -36.25 20.74 7.89
C VAL A 224 -37.56 19.96 7.78
N SER A 225 -37.72 19.18 6.72
CA SER A 225 -38.92 18.35 6.50
C SER A 225 -38.98 17.18 7.49
N GLU A 226 -40.18 16.85 7.98
CA GLU A 226 -40.41 15.69 8.85
C GLU A 226 -40.16 14.35 8.15
N ASP A 227 -40.31 14.37 6.82
CA ASP A 227 -40.06 13.22 5.96
C ASP A 227 -38.57 12.97 5.73
N PHE A 228 -37.67 13.88 6.11
CA PHE A 228 -36.23 13.66 5.94
C PHE A 228 -35.74 12.41 6.71
N ARG A 229 -35.05 11.51 6.01
CA ARG A 229 -34.48 10.27 6.57
C ARG A 229 -33.12 9.97 5.96
N VAL A 230 -32.27 9.28 6.72
CA VAL A 230 -30.96 8.87 6.25
C VAL A 230 -30.82 7.36 6.23
N ILE A 231 -30.33 6.82 5.11
CA ILE A 231 -29.91 5.42 4.96
C ILE A 231 -28.40 5.41 4.68
N ALA A 232 -27.61 5.07 5.69
CA ALA A 232 -26.19 4.86 5.53
C ALA A 232 -25.89 3.43 5.02
N LEU A 233 -24.88 3.28 4.18
CA LEU A 233 -24.33 2.03 3.67
C LEU A 233 -22.84 2.00 4.04
N GLY A 234 -22.37 0.90 4.63
CA GLY A 234 -20.97 0.82 5.07
C GLY A 234 -20.49 -0.60 5.32
N LEU A 235 -19.17 -0.74 5.39
CA LEU A 235 -18.49 -2.03 5.58
C LEU A 235 -18.26 -2.31 7.07
N PRO A 236 -18.31 -3.58 7.52
CA PRO A 236 -17.95 -3.93 8.88
C PRO A 236 -16.43 -3.81 9.09
N VAL A 237 -16.02 -2.86 9.92
CA VAL A 237 -14.63 -2.64 10.38
C VAL A 237 -14.46 -3.30 11.76
N PRO A 238 -13.39 -4.07 12.04
CA PRO A 238 -12.12 -4.16 11.30
C PRO A 238 -12.03 -5.28 10.24
N LYS A 239 -13.12 -6.02 9.94
CA LYS A 239 -13.06 -7.12 8.94
C LYS A 239 -12.57 -6.61 7.58
N TYR A 240 -13.10 -5.49 7.14
CA TYR A 240 -12.62 -4.79 5.95
C TYR A 240 -11.88 -3.51 6.33
N LYS A 241 -11.07 -3.00 5.41
CA LYS A 241 -10.29 -1.78 5.58
C LYS A 241 -11.21 -0.56 5.63
N GLY A 242 -11.05 0.26 6.64
CA GLY A 242 -11.83 1.48 6.83
C GLY A 242 -11.58 2.07 8.21
N ASN A 243 -12.05 3.30 8.41
CA ASN A 243 -12.05 3.94 9.71
C ASN A 243 -13.27 3.43 10.51
N PRO A 244 -13.09 2.91 11.73
CA PRO A 244 -14.22 2.59 12.58
C PRO A 244 -14.99 3.88 12.90
N LEU A 245 -16.31 3.79 12.92
CA LEU A 245 -17.15 4.95 13.26
C LEU A 245 -17.02 5.29 14.73
N ASP A 246 -16.97 6.60 15.01
CA ASP A 246 -16.95 7.10 16.37
C ASP A 246 -18.24 6.69 17.12
N PRO A 247 -18.14 6.30 18.41
CA PRO A 247 -19.30 5.86 19.18
C PRO A 247 -20.50 6.82 19.17
N PRO A 248 -20.33 8.16 19.25
CA PRO A 248 -21.46 9.09 19.18
C PRO A 248 -22.20 9.04 17.85
N LEU A 249 -21.48 8.99 16.72
CA LEU A 249 -22.09 8.91 15.40
C LEU A 249 -22.77 7.55 15.20
N ARG A 250 -22.14 6.47 15.68
CA ARG A 250 -22.71 5.11 15.64
C ARG A 250 -24.05 5.02 16.37
N SER A 251 -24.22 5.73 17.49
CA SER A 251 -25.45 5.69 18.30
C SER A 251 -26.68 6.30 17.60
N ARG A 252 -26.49 7.10 16.55
CA ARG A 252 -27.56 7.80 15.81
C ARG A 252 -28.27 6.92 14.80
N PHE A 253 -27.64 5.80 14.42
CA PHE A 253 -28.20 4.88 13.45
C PHE A 253 -28.74 3.60 14.09
N GLN A 254 -29.83 3.11 13.54
CA GLN A 254 -30.24 1.73 13.74
C GLN A 254 -29.50 0.85 12.74
N ALA A 255 -28.60 0.00 13.22
CA ALA A 255 -27.80 -0.84 12.35
C ALA A 255 -28.52 -2.16 12.02
N ARG A 256 -28.41 -2.60 10.76
CA ARG A 256 -28.81 -3.93 10.31
C ARG A 256 -27.65 -4.58 9.56
N HIS A 257 -27.27 -5.77 9.99
CA HIS A 257 -26.32 -6.59 9.26
C HIS A 257 -27.01 -7.27 8.06
N ILE A 258 -26.46 -7.08 6.87
CA ILE A 258 -26.86 -7.71 5.61
C ILE A 258 -25.75 -8.70 5.28
N SER A 259 -26.00 -10.00 5.47
CA SER A 259 -25.12 -11.06 5.00
C SER A 259 -25.33 -11.32 3.51
N TYR A 260 -24.48 -12.15 2.91
CA TYR A 260 -24.80 -12.78 1.65
C TYR A 260 -26.17 -13.49 1.72
N LEU A 261 -26.84 -13.59 0.57
CA LEU A 261 -28.10 -14.30 0.44
C LEU A 261 -27.94 -15.76 0.90
N PRO A 262 -28.95 -16.37 1.54
CA PRO A 262 -28.91 -17.79 1.90
C PRO A 262 -28.62 -18.67 0.68
N PHE A 263 -27.90 -19.78 0.88
CA PHE A 263 -27.49 -20.69 -0.19
C PHE A 263 -28.66 -21.08 -1.12
N LYS A 264 -29.83 -21.38 -0.54
CA LYS A 264 -31.04 -21.74 -1.30
C LYS A 264 -31.50 -20.61 -2.23
N ASP A 265 -31.59 -19.38 -1.70
CA ASP A 265 -32.05 -18.21 -2.46
C ASP A 265 -31.06 -17.85 -3.58
N GLN A 266 -29.75 -17.99 -3.34
CA GLN A 266 -28.72 -17.81 -4.36
C GLN A 266 -28.82 -18.86 -5.46
N LEU A 267 -28.97 -20.15 -5.08
CA LEU A 267 -29.09 -21.25 -6.01
C LEU A 267 -30.30 -21.08 -6.95
N GLU A 268 -31.46 -20.69 -6.40
CA GLU A 268 -32.67 -20.40 -7.19
C GLU A 268 -32.45 -19.26 -8.21
N LEU A 269 -31.70 -18.22 -7.83
CA LEU A 269 -31.34 -17.13 -8.72
C LEU A 269 -30.38 -17.60 -9.84
N LEU A 270 -29.37 -18.39 -9.49
CA LEU A 270 -28.38 -18.90 -10.44
C LEU A 270 -28.99 -19.90 -11.43
N TYR A 271 -29.95 -20.74 -11.00
CA TYR A 271 -30.69 -21.65 -11.89
C TYR A 271 -31.56 -20.94 -12.91
N LYS A 272 -32.08 -19.73 -12.59
CA LYS A 272 -32.83 -18.92 -13.57
C LYS A 272 -31.94 -18.41 -14.71
N VAL A 273 -30.65 -18.20 -14.45
CA VAL A 273 -29.69 -17.65 -15.42
C VAL A 273 -28.97 -18.75 -16.20
N GLY A 274 -28.55 -19.83 -15.53
CA GLY A 274 -27.77 -20.92 -16.11
C GLY A 274 -28.61 -22.10 -16.60
N THR A 275 -29.59 -21.88 -17.49
CA THR A 275 -30.50 -22.94 -17.95
C THR A 275 -29.80 -24.06 -18.73
N ASN A 276 -28.70 -23.75 -19.41
CA ASN A 276 -27.93 -24.70 -20.24
C ASN A 276 -26.79 -25.38 -19.46
N VAL A 277 -26.59 -25.05 -18.19
CA VAL A 277 -25.51 -25.59 -17.36
C VAL A 277 -26.08 -26.63 -16.40
N ALA A 278 -25.36 -27.72 -16.17
CA ALA A 278 -25.78 -28.78 -15.24
C ALA A 278 -26.04 -28.20 -13.83
N SER A 279 -27.17 -28.56 -13.23
CA SER A 279 -27.60 -28.04 -11.93
C SER A 279 -26.64 -28.39 -10.79
N GLU A 280 -25.99 -29.56 -10.89
CA GLU A 280 -24.93 -30.01 -9.98
C GLU A 280 -23.71 -29.08 -10.03
N ARG A 281 -23.28 -28.70 -11.24
CA ARG A 281 -22.13 -27.81 -11.45
C ARG A 281 -22.35 -26.42 -10.86
N ILE A 282 -23.55 -25.86 -11.04
CA ILE A 282 -23.93 -24.58 -10.41
C ILE A 282 -23.90 -24.70 -8.88
N SER A 283 -24.41 -25.81 -8.34
CA SER A 283 -24.38 -26.07 -6.89
C SER A 283 -22.96 -26.21 -6.35
N GLN A 284 -22.07 -26.90 -7.06
CA GLN A 284 -20.65 -27.04 -6.69
C GLN A 284 -19.92 -25.70 -6.71
N LEU A 285 -20.11 -24.88 -7.75
CA LEU A 285 -19.52 -23.54 -7.84
C LEU A 285 -19.97 -22.64 -6.69
N LEU A 286 -21.27 -22.65 -6.37
CA LEU A 286 -21.80 -21.90 -5.24
C LEU A 286 -21.23 -22.42 -3.91
N ALA A 287 -21.14 -23.74 -3.73
CA ALA A 287 -20.58 -24.35 -2.52
C ALA A 287 -19.11 -23.94 -2.32
N ALA A 288 -18.30 -24.01 -3.38
CA ALA A 288 -16.91 -23.54 -3.35
C ALA A 288 -16.80 -22.05 -3.00
N ALA A 289 -17.61 -21.19 -3.64
CA ALA A 289 -17.65 -19.75 -3.34
C ALA A 289 -18.02 -19.47 -1.88
N THR A 290 -19.01 -20.19 -1.32
CA THR A 290 -19.39 -20.05 0.09
C THR A 290 -18.32 -20.54 1.06
N THR A 291 -17.58 -21.60 0.71
CA THR A 291 -16.45 -22.07 1.51
C THR A 291 -15.30 -21.07 1.51
N LEU A 292 -15.00 -20.43 0.37
CA LEU A 292 -13.99 -19.38 0.28
C LEU A 292 -14.37 -18.09 1.06
N CYS A 293 -15.65 -17.88 1.33
CA CYS A 293 -16.14 -16.78 2.19
C CYS A 293 -16.21 -17.14 3.68
N SER A 294 -15.76 -18.34 4.08
CA SER A 294 -15.81 -18.82 5.46
C SER A 294 -14.78 -18.11 6.35
N GLN A 295 -15.03 -18.12 7.67
CA GLN A 295 -14.09 -17.55 8.65
C GLN A 295 -12.74 -18.28 8.66
N GLU A 296 -12.73 -19.58 8.33
CA GLU A 296 -11.52 -20.40 8.19
C GLU A 296 -10.64 -19.85 7.07
N SER A 297 -11.22 -19.53 5.91
CA SER A 297 -10.50 -18.91 4.78
C SER A 297 -9.96 -17.52 5.14
N SER A 298 -10.71 -16.71 5.88
CA SER A 298 -10.23 -15.41 6.35
C SER A 298 -9.04 -15.54 7.33
N SER A 299 -9.00 -16.59 8.16
CA SER A 299 -7.88 -16.83 9.08
C SER A 299 -6.56 -17.17 8.37
N ILE A 300 -6.66 -17.74 7.17
CA ILE A 300 -5.52 -18.03 6.27
C ILE A 300 -5.08 -16.75 5.52
N GLY A 301 -5.82 -15.64 5.66
CA GLY A 301 -5.53 -14.38 4.98
C GLY A 301 -6.07 -14.31 3.55
N LEU A 302 -7.03 -15.16 3.17
CA LEU A 302 -7.68 -15.11 1.86
C LEU A 302 -8.71 -13.96 1.81
N PRO A 303 -8.67 -13.09 0.78
CA PRO A 303 -9.76 -12.16 0.49
C PRO A 303 -11.09 -12.89 0.24
N ASP A 304 -12.21 -12.26 0.63
CA ASP A 304 -13.55 -12.80 0.37
C ASP A 304 -13.79 -12.97 -1.14
N PHE A 305 -14.36 -14.12 -1.52
CA PHE A 305 -14.71 -14.41 -2.91
C PHE A 305 -15.88 -13.55 -3.40
N PRO A 306 -15.84 -13.00 -4.63
CA PRO A 306 -16.90 -12.13 -5.17
C PRO A 306 -18.12 -12.94 -5.61
N VAL A 307 -18.96 -13.37 -4.66
CA VAL A 307 -20.15 -14.19 -4.92
C VAL A 307 -21.11 -13.52 -5.92
N ASP A 308 -21.23 -12.18 -5.89
CA ASP A 308 -22.08 -11.42 -6.81
C ASP A 308 -21.65 -11.55 -8.29
N ASN A 309 -20.36 -11.83 -8.55
CA ASN A 309 -19.85 -12.02 -9.90
C ASN A 309 -20.20 -13.41 -10.50
N LEU A 310 -20.76 -14.34 -9.70
CA LEU A 310 -21.22 -15.63 -10.23
C LEU A 310 -22.35 -15.48 -11.25
N LEU A 311 -23.20 -14.44 -11.11
CA LEU A 311 -24.28 -14.17 -12.07
C LEU A 311 -23.75 -13.88 -13.49
N PRO A 312 -22.89 -12.87 -13.72
CA PRO A 312 -22.31 -12.63 -15.04
C PRO A 312 -21.39 -13.78 -15.48
N ALA A 313 -20.72 -14.47 -14.56
CA ALA A 313 -19.91 -15.65 -14.89
C ALA A 313 -20.77 -16.80 -15.46
N LEU A 314 -21.96 -17.02 -14.89
CA LEU A 314 -22.89 -18.03 -15.38
C LEU A 314 -23.52 -17.64 -16.72
N GLN A 315 -23.68 -16.36 -17.03
CA GLN A 315 -24.09 -15.94 -18.37
C GLN A 315 -23.07 -16.41 -19.42
N VAL A 316 -21.78 -16.27 -19.12
CA VAL A 316 -20.70 -16.80 -19.97
C VAL A 316 -20.77 -18.33 -20.04
N LEU A 317 -20.93 -19.05 -18.93
CA LEU A 317 -21.06 -20.52 -18.96
C LEU A 317 -22.32 -21.01 -19.69
N ASN A 318 -23.41 -20.24 -19.66
CA ASN A 318 -24.65 -20.61 -20.33
C ASN A 318 -24.47 -20.62 -21.86
N THR A 319 -23.61 -19.74 -22.38
CA THR A 319 -23.20 -19.72 -23.80
C THR A 319 -22.05 -20.70 -24.08
N PHE A 320 -21.15 -20.91 -23.12
CA PHE A 320 -20.01 -21.84 -23.22
C PHE A 320 -20.04 -22.95 -22.14
N PRO A 321 -20.97 -23.93 -22.22
CA PRO A 321 -21.07 -24.97 -21.20
C PRO A 321 -19.82 -25.85 -21.05
N VAL A 322 -19.00 -25.92 -22.10
CA VAL A 322 -17.76 -26.74 -22.15
C VAL A 322 -16.57 -26.05 -21.48
N MET A 323 -16.69 -24.77 -21.11
CA MET A 323 -15.62 -24.04 -20.41
C MET A 323 -15.26 -24.72 -19.08
N SER A 324 -13.99 -24.67 -18.68
CA SER A 324 -13.49 -25.18 -17.39
C SER A 324 -14.02 -24.38 -16.19
N SER A 325 -14.38 -25.06 -15.09
CA SER A 325 -14.77 -24.39 -13.84
C SER A 325 -13.58 -23.69 -13.19
N GLN A 326 -12.39 -24.28 -13.27
CA GLN A 326 -11.16 -23.69 -12.75
C GLN A 326 -10.80 -22.39 -13.48
N GLN A 327 -10.89 -22.37 -14.81
CA GLN A 327 -10.66 -21.15 -15.61
C GLN A 327 -11.65 -20.05 -15.26
N LEU A 328 -12.93 -20.39 -15.03
CA LEU A 328 -13.92 -19.42 -14.60
C LEU A 328 -13.58 -18.83 -13.22
N VAL A 329 -13.21 -19.68 -12.26
CA VAL A 329 -12.81 -19.23 -10.92
C VAL A 329 -11.57 -18.34 -11.00
N GLN A 330 -10.59 -18.66 -11.85
CA GLN A 330 -9.42 -17.81 -12.09
C GLN A 330 -9.79 -16.42 -12.66
N ARG A 331 -10.83 -16.33 -13.50
CA ARG A 331 -11.35 -15.05 -14.00
C ARG A 331 -12.09 -14.24 -12.94
N LEU A 332 -12.76 -14.91 -12.00
CA LEU A 332 -13.47 -14.23 -10.91
C LEU A 332 -12.55 -13.83 -9.76
N TYR A 333 -11.56 -14.67 -9.51
CA TYR A 333 -10.68 -14.64 -8.35
C TYR A 333 -9.29 -15.08 -8.82
N PRO A 334 -8.43 -14.14 -9.27
CA PRO A 334 -7.13 -14.43 -9.88
C PRO A 334 -6.09 -14.89 -8.84
N TYR A 335 -6.36 -16.04 -8.22
CA TYR A 335 -5.64 -16.53 -7.06
C TYR A 335 -4.17 -16.83 -7.37
N SER A 336 -3.85 -17.28 -8.59
CA SER A 336 -2.46 -17.55 -9.00
C SER A 336 -1.58 -16.29 -9.07
N ASN A 337 -2.17 -15.12 -9.33
CA ASN A 337 -1.46 -13.83 -9.36
C ASN A 337 -1.52 -13.11 -8.02
N MET A 338 -2.57 -13.36 -7.22
CA MET A 338 -2.86 -12.61 -6.01
C MET A 338 -2.24 -13.23 -4.75
N LEU A 339 -2.19 -14.56 -4.65
CA LEU A 339 -1.85 -15.27 -3.43
C LEU A 339 -0.43 -15.85 -3.45
N ASN A 340 0.12 -16.07 -2.25
CA ASN A 340 1.32 -16.87 -2.06
C ASN A 340 1.02 -18.36 -2.35
N LYS A 341 2.07 -19.18 -2.49
CA LYS A 341 1.94 -20.63 -2.76
C LYS A 341 0.96 -21.33 -1.81
N GLU A 342 1.02 -21.02 -0.50
CA GLU A 342 0.11 -21.58 0.51
C GLU A 342 -1.36 -21.21 0.26
N GLY A 343 -1.63 -19.96 -0.09
CA GLY A 343 -2.97 -19.49 -0.44
C GLY A 343 -3.49 -20.14 -1.72
N CYS A 344 -2.65 -20.30 -2.75
CA CYS A 344 -3.01 -21.03 -3.96
C CYS A 344 -3.38 -22.48 -3.66
N THR A 345 -2.56 -23.20 -2.88
CA THR A 345 -2.86 -24.59 -2.50
C THR A 345 -4.15 -24.70 -1.67
N ALA A 346 -4.48 -23.70 -0.86
CA ALA A 346 -5.75 -23.68 -0.12
C ALA A 346 -6.95 -23.55 -1.07
N VAL A 347 -6.88 -22.66 -2.07
CA VAL A 347 -7.95 -22.50 -3.07
C VAL A 347 -8.08 -23.76 -3.93
N GLU A 348 -6.98 -24.33 -4.40
CA GLU A 348 -6.97 -25.59 -5.16
C GLU A 348 -7.49 -26.78 -4.32
N GLY A 349 -7.20 -26.81 -3.02
CA GLY A 349 -7.78 -27.74 -2.06
C GLY A 349 -9.31 -27.63 -1.94
N VAL A 350 -9.85 -26.40 -1.97
CA VAL A 350 -11.30 -26.18 -2.01
C VAL A 350 -11.89 -26.64 -3.35
N LEU A 351 -11.26 -26.28 -4.48
CA LEU A 351 -11.75 -26.67 -5.81
C LEU A 351 -11.74 -28.19 -5.99
N SER A 352 -10.69 -28.88 -5.55
CA SER A 352 -10.60 -30.34 -5.60
C SER A 352 -11.65 -31.01 -4.72
N ARG A 353 -11.93 -30.48 -3.52
CA ARG A 353 -12.98 -31.00 -2.61
C ARG A 353 -14.38 -30.95 -3.23
N PHE A 354 -14.64 -29.97 -4.10
CA PHE A 354 -15.92 -29.81 -4.79
C PHE A 354 -15.91 -30.35 -6.22
N GLU A 355 -14.87 -31.11 -6.61
CA GLU A 355 -14.75 -31.72 -7.95
C GLU A 355 -14.75 -30.69 -9.10
N LEU A 356 -14.22 -29.49 -8.83
CA LEU A 356 -14.11 -28.38 -9.79
C LEU A 356 -12.72 -28.27 -10.44
N MET A 357 -11.79 -29.17 -10.07
CA MET A 357 -10.47 -29.27 -10.69
C MET A 357 -10.55 -30.17 -11.92
N ASP A 358 -10.22 -29.62 -13.09
CA ASP A 358 -10.23 -30.39 -14.32
C ASP A 358 -8.94 -31.21 -14.42
N GLY A 359 -9.07 -32.53 -14.35
CA GLY A 359 -7.99 -33.46 -14.70
C GLY A 359 -7.84 -33.51 -16.22
N HIS A 360 -6.78 -32.88 -16.75
CA HIS A 360 -6.34 -32.87 -18.15
C HIS A 360 -7.06 -31.91 -19.13
N HIS A 361 -6.23 -31.08 -19.77
CA HIS A 361 -6.39 -30.29 -21.00
C HIS A 361 -7.75 -30.34 -21.73
N ILE A 362 -8.66 -29.44 -21.39
CA ILE A 362 -9.66 -28.95 -22.36
C ILE A 362 -9.03 -27.71 -23.01
N PRO A 363 -8.88 -27.66 -24.34
CA PRO A 363 -8.23 -26.55 -25.01
C PRO A 363 -9.01 -25.25 -24.76
N ALA A 364 -8.26 -24.22 -24.38
CA ALA A 364 -8.77 -22.85 -24.31
C ALA A 364 -9.31 -22.39 -25.68
N PRO A 365 -10.22 -21.40 -25.72
CA PRO A 365 -10.83 -20.92 -26.97
C PRO A 365 -9.76 -20.58 -28.02
N SER A 366 -9.90 -21.20 -29.19
CA SER A 366 -8.98 -21.13 -30.32
C SER A 366 -9.43 -20.03 -31.28
N SER A 367 -9.02 -18.80 -31.00
CA SER A 367 -9.06 -17.64 -31.92
C SER A 367 -10.44 -17.11 -32.34
N VAL A 368 -10.45 -15.83 -32.72
CA VAL A 368 -11.62 -15.13 -33.28
C VAL A 368 -11.67 -15.38 -34.79
N LEU A 369 -12.75 -15.99 -35.28
CA LEU A 369 -12.92 -16.28 -36.70
C LEU A 369 -13.53 -15.12 -37.47
N SER A 370 -14.62 -14.55 -36.95
CA SER A 370 -15.29 -13.42 -37.59
C SER A 370 -15.98 -12.51 -36.58
N VAL A 371 -16.05 -11.23 -36.91
CA VAL A 371 -16.78 -10.19 -36.18
C VAL A 371 -17.62 -9.42 -37.20
N GLY A 372 -18.94 -9.45 -37.04
CA GLY A 372 -19.91 -8.76 -37.90
C GLY A 372 -20.85 -7.87 -37.10
N SER A 373 -21.47 -6.89 -37.76
CA SER A 373 -22.54 -6.08 -37.15
C SER A 373 -23.79 -6.93 -37.00
N SER A 374 -24.37 -6.96 -35.79
CA SER A 374 -25.58 -7.74 -35.55
C SER A 374 -26.81 -7.08 -36.18
N SER A 375 -27.70 -7.89 -36.77
CA SER A 375 -29.00 -7.42 -37.32
C SER A 375 -30.08 -7.27 -36.27
N ASP A 376 -29.94 -7.91 -35.12
CA ASP A 376 -31.05 -8.14 -34.18
C ASP A 376 -31.11 -7.08 -33.07
N LEU A 377 -29.97 -6.54 -32.66
CA LEU A 377 -29.82 -5.59 -31.56
C LEU A 377 -28.84 -4.48 -31.94
N GLU A 378 -29.34 -3.24 -31.96
CA GLU A 378 -28.53 -2.05 -32.25
C GLU A 378 -27.41 -1.88 -31.22
N GLY A 379 -26.17 -1.66 -31.68
CA GLY A 379 -24.99 -1.54 -30.80
C GLY A 379 -24.40 -2.87 -30.33
N HIS A 380 -24.77 -4.00 -30.95
CA HIS A 380 -24.16 -5.32 -30.73
C HIS A 380 -23.41 -5.83 -31.98
N ALA A 381 -22.41 -6.67 -31.75
CA ALA A 381 -21.66 -7.41 -32.77
C ALA A 381 -21.89 -8.90 -32.62
N ASP A 382 -22.05 -9.59 -33.74
CA ASP A 382 -22.03 -11.05 -33.81
C ASP A 382 -20.59 -11.50 -33.91
N VAL A 383 -20.13 -12.28 -32.94
CA VAL A 383 -18.76 -12.80 -32.90
C VAL A 383 -18.80 -14.32 -32.97
N THR A 384 -18.03 -14.88 -33.89
CA THR A 384 -17.81 -16.32 -34.00
C THR A 384 -16.45 -16.68 -33.42
N LEU A 385 -16.46 -17.44 -32.32
CA LEU A 385 -15.26 -18.02 -31.72
C LEU A 385 -15.20 -19.49 -32.06
N HIS A 386 -14.00 -19.97 -32.37
CA HIS A 386 -13.72 -21.39 -32.45
C HIS A 386 -13.29 -21.88 -31.06
N VAL A 387 -14.00 -22.86 -30.51
CA VAL A 387 -13.74 -23.39 -29.16
C VAL A 387 -13.74 -24.91 -29.24
N ALA A 388 -12.58 -25.51 -28.97
CA ALA A 388 -12.32 -26.92 -29.25
C ALA A 388 -12.55 -27.24 -30.75
N ASP A 389 -13.59 -28.02 -31.09
CA ASP A 389 -13.95 -28.41 -32.47
C ASP A 389 -15.29 -27.80 -32.95
N LYS A 390 -15.79 -26.76 -32.27
CA LYS A 390 -17.08 -26.13 -32.60
C LYS A 390 -16.96 -24.63 -32.74
N ASP A 391 -17.67 -24.10 -33.73
CA ASP A 391 -17.81 -22.66 -33.95
C ASP A 391 -19.08 -22.20 -33.23
N ILE A 392 -18.91 -21.29 -32.27
CA ILE A 392 -19.99 -20.73 -31.47
C ILE A 392 -20.13 -19.26 -31.84
N THR A 393 -21.29 -18.88 -32.36
CA THR A 393 -21.64 -17.49 -32.65
C THR A 393 -22.55 -16.95 -31.55
N PHE A 394 -22.23 -15.77 -31.03
CA PHE A 394 -22.96 -15.11 -29.96
C PHE A 394 -22.83 -13.60 -30.09
N GLN A 395 -23.75 -12.89 -29.44
CA GLN A 395 -23.83 -11.43 -29.48
C GLN A 395 -23.03 -10.82 -28.33
N VAL A 396 -22.22 -9.82 -28.66
CA VAL A 396 -21.49 -9.00 -27.69
C VAL A 396 -21.75 -7.51 -27.90
N PRO A 397 -21.60 -6.66 -26.88
CA PRO A 397 -21.70 -5.21 -27.05
C PRO A 397 -20.59 -4.67 -27.99
N ALA A 398 -20.95 -3.79 -28.91
CA ALA A 398 -20.03 -3.18 -29.88
C ALA A 398 -19.89 -1.66 -29.66
N GLY A 399 -18.77 -1.11 -30.11
CA GLY A 399 -18.51 0.32 -30.09
C GLY A 399 -19.22 1.09 -31.21
N THR A 400 -19.05 2.40 -31.23
CA THR A 400 -19.72 3.32 -32.16
C THR A 400 -19.03 3.42 -33.54
N LYS A 401 -17.83 2.85 -33.72
CA LYS A 401 -17.15 2.83 -35.02
C LYS A 401 -17.63 1.65 -35.87
N PRO A 402 -17.60 1.76 -37.21
CA PRO A 402 -17.91 0.64 -38.08
C PRO A 402 -16.93 -0.52 -37.82
N LEU A 403 -17.48 -1.72 -37.64
CA LEU A 403 -16.71 -2.94 -37.46
C LEU A 403 -15.92 -3.22 -38.75
N ASN A 404 -14.61 -3.41 -38.62
CA ASN A 404 -13.74 -3.58 -39.78
C ASN A 404 -12.81 -4.79 -39.58
N PRO A 405 -13.30 -6.02 -39.80
CA PRO A 405 -12.57 -7.25 -39.46
C PRO A 405 -11.25 -7.44 -40.23
N ASN A 406 -11.09 -6.75 -41.38
CA ASN A 406 -9.92 -6.89 -42.26
C ASN A 406 -8.82 -5.84 -42.01
N LYS A 407 -9.05 -4.87 -41.12
CA LYS A 407 -8.09 -3.79 -40.84
C LYS A 407 -7.34 -4.08 -39.53
N ARG A 408 -6.62 -5.21 -39.47
CA ARG A 408 -5.63 -5.43 -38.41
C ARG A 408 -4.63 -4.28 -38.48
N SER A 409 -4.30 -3.68 -37.35
CA SER A 409 -3.31 -2.59 -37.32
C SER A 409 -2.03 -3.07 -38.02
N SER A 410 -1.50 -2.28 -38.97
CA SER A 410 -0.34 -2.67 -39.81
C SER A 410 0.92 -2.99 -39.00
N ASN A 411 0.89 -2.71 -37.69
CA ASN A 411 2.00 -2.80 -36.76
C ASN A 411 1.78 -3.85 -35.64
N PHE A 412 0.69 -4.64 -35.68
CA PHE A 412 0.43 -5.70 -34.69
C PHE A 412 0.74 -7.09 -35.24
N ILE A 413 1.64 -7.81 -34.56
CA ILE A 413 1.96 -9.21 -34.83
C ILE A 413 1.23 -10.07 -33.79
N SER A 414 0.22 -10.82 -34.23
CA SER A 414 -0.57 -11.69 -33.35
C SER A 414 0.20 -12.95 -33.01
N THR A 415 0.40 -13.22 -31.72
CA THR A 415 0.87 -14.53 -31.22
C THR A 415 -0.33 -15.43 -30.90
N PRO A 416 -0.15 -16.76 -30.85
CA PRO A 416 -1.20 -17.67 -30.39
C PRO A 416 -1.73 -17.32 -28.99
N SER A 417 -0.82 -16.96 -28.08
CA SER A 417 -1.16 -16.48 -26.72
C SER A 417 -2.00 -15.20 -26.72
N HIS A 418 -1.69 -14.21 -27.57
CA HIS A 418 -2.52 -13.00 -27.71
C HIS A 418 -3.90 -13.32 -28.32
N SER A 419 -3.96 -14.17 -29.34
CA SER A 419 -5.22 -14.57 -29.97
C SER A 419 -6.15 -15.29 -28.98
N GLN A 420 -5.59 -16.16 -28.13
CA GLN A 420 -6.32 -16.82 -27.07
C GLN A 420 -6.83 -15.80 -26.04
N LEU A 421 -5.95 -14.91 -25.55
CA LEU A 421 -6.33 -13.89 -24.58
C LEU A 421 -7.44 -12.97 -25.09
N ILE A 422 -7.39 -12.54 -26.35
CA ILE A 422 -8.44 -11.73 -26.97
C ILE A 422 -9.77 -12.52 -27.02
N ALA A 423 -9.73 -13.80 -27.38
CA ALA A 423 -10.94 -14.64 -27.37
C ALA A 423 -11.53 -14.76 -25.95
N GLU A 424 -10.69 -14.94 -24.93
CA GLU A 424 -11.12 -14.96 -23.53
C GLU A 424 -11.70 -13.63 -23.06
N MET A 425 -11.10 -12.50 -23.47
CA MET A 425 -11.59 -11.15 -23.17
C MET A 425 -12.97 -10.92 -23.80
N ILE A 426 -13.19 -11.37 -25.05
CA ILE A 426 -14.49 -11.29 -25.73
C ILE A 426 -15.55 -12.12 -25.00
N GLN A 427 -15.21 -13.29 -24.48
CA GLN A 427 -16.13 -14.09 -23.67
C GLN A 427 -16.56 -13.34 -22.39
N SER A 428 -15.60 -12.76 -21.67
CA SER A 428 -15.90 -12.00 -20.44
C SER A 428 -16.68 -10.71 -20.71
N HIS A 429 -16.45 -10.07 -21.86
CA HIS A 429 -17.12 -8.85 -22.33
C HIS A 429 -18.64 -8.98 -22.46
N MET A 430 -19.15 -10.21 -22.61
CA MET A 430 -20.60 -10.48 -22.61
C MET A 430 -21.28 -10.07 -21.30
N GLY A 431 -20.60 -10.30 -20.17
CA GLY A 431 -21.20 -10.22 -18.84
C GLY A 431 -20.79 -8.99 -18.04
N LYS A 432 -19.52 -8.57 -18.13
CA LYS A 432 -18.97 -7.54 -17.22
C LYS A 432 -17.73 -6.84 -17.77
N ASP A 433 -17.41 -5.68 -17.20
CA ASP A 433 -16.12 -5.00 -17.37
C ASP A 433 -14.95 -5.87 -16.89
N MET A 434 -13.76 -5.60 -17.42
CA MET A 434 -12.62 -6.50 -17.27
C MET A 434 -11.34 -5.77 -16.84
N CYS A 435 -10.44 -6.53 -16.20
CA CYS A 435 -9.14 -6.07 -15.75
C CYS A 435 -8.04 -7.02 -16.23
N VAL A 436 -7.05 -6.49 -16.93
CA VAL A 436 -5.91 -7.23 -17.47
C VAL A 436 -4.71 -7.02 -16.56
N ILE A 437 -4.25 -8.10 -15.92
CA ILE A 437 -3.11 -8.12 -15.00
C ILE A 437 -1.89 -8.70 -15.71
N GLY A 438 -0.76 -8.00 -15.64
CA GLY A 438 0.50 -8.52 -16.17
C GLY A 438 1.68 -7.61 -15.86
N PRO A 439 2.92 -8.11 -15.93
CA PRO A 439 4.11 -7.31 -15.66
C PRO A 439 4.24 -6.13 -16.63
N LYS A 440 5.08 -5.14 -16.29
CA LYS A 440 5.36 -4.01 -17.19
C LYS A 440 5.93 -4.52 -18.52
N GLY A 441 5.52 -3.90 -19.63
CA GLY A 441 6.05 -4.24 -20.96
C GLY A 441 5.52 -5.53 -21.61
N CYS A 442 4.64 -6.31 -20.98
CA CYS A 442 4.14 -7.57 -21.56
C CYS A 442 3.05 -7.41 -22.66
N GLY A 443 2.88 -6.22 -23.26
CA GLY A 443 1.92 -6.02 -24.35
C GLY A 443 0.47 -5.74 -23.94
N LYS A 444 0.16 -5.53 -22.64
CA LYS A 444 -1.23 -5.24 -22.17
C LYS A 444 -1.95 -4.15 -22.96
N SER A 445 -1.30 -3.01 -23.17
CA SER A 445 -1.90 -1.87 -23.88
C SER A 445 -2.09 -2.15 -25.37
N VAL A 446 -1.29 -3.05 -25.95
CA VAL A 446 -1.43 -3.47 -27.35
C VAL A 446 -2.64 -4.40 -27.49
N VAL A 447 -2.79 -5.40 -26.62
CA VAL A 447 -3.95 -6.28 -26.57
C VAL A 447 -5.25 -5.50 -26.35
N ALA A 448 -5.22 -4.51 -25.45
CA ALA A 448 -6.35 -3.61 -25.21
C ALA A 448 -6.76 -2.82 -26.45
N ARG A 449 -5.79 -2.35 -27.25
CA ARG A 449 -6.05 -1.64 -28.50
C ARG A 449 -6.63 -2.54 -29.56
N GLU A 450 -6.05 -3.73 -29.76
CA GLU A 450 -6.55 -4.71 -30.72
C GLU A 450 -7.99 -5.15 -30.37
N PHE A 451 -8.27 -5.41 -29.09
CA PHE A 451 -9.62 -5.72 -28.61
C PHE A 451 -10.62 -4.61 -28.94
N ALA A 452 -10.23 -3.34 -28.76
CA ALA A 452 -11.07 -2.21 -29.08
C ALA A 452 -11.31 -2.06 -30.58
N GLU A 453 -10.28 -2.21 -31.40
CA GLU A 453 -10.36 -2.12 -32.86
C GLU A 453 -11.26 -3.23 -33.44
N LEU A 454 -11.13 -4.47 -32.96
CA LEU A 454 -11.94 -5.61 -33.39
C LEU A 454 -13.44 -5.38 -33.16
N LEU A 455 -13.82 -4.77 -32.03
CA LEU A 455 -15.22 -4.52 -31.66
C LEU A 455 -15.70 -3.10 -31.96
N GLY A 456 -14.92 -2.30 -32.71
CA GLY A 456 -15.33 -0.96 -33.15
C GLY A 456 -15.38 0.09 -32.04
N TYR A 457 -14.64 -0.09 -30.94
CA TYR A 457 -14.57 0.88 -29.86
C TYR A 457 -13.61 2.04 -30.16
N SER A 458 -14.02 3.25 -29.81
CA SER A 458 -13.08 4.35 -29.59
C SER A 458 -12.54 4.25 -28.17
N ILE A 459 -11.22 4.26 -28.02
CA ILE A 459 -10.57 4.20 -26.70
C ILE A 459 -10.46 5.62 -26.14
N GLU A 460 -10.82 5.79 -24.87
CA GLU A 460 -10.46 6.97 -24.09
C GLU A 460 -9.48 6.54 -22.98
N PRO A 461 -8.17 6.81 -23.12
CA PRO A 461 -7.17 6.41 -22.13
C PRO A 461 -7.17 7.35 -20.92
N VAL A 462 -7.18 6.77 -19.71
CA VAL A 462 -7.04 7.49 -18.44
C VAL A 462 -5.91 6.85 -17.64
N MET A 463 -4.85 7.64 -17.42
CA MET A 463 -3.68 7.23 -16.65
C MET A 463 -3.92 7.47 -15.16
N LEU A 464 -3.90 6.41 -14.37
CA LEU A 464 -4.17 6.43 -12.95
C LEU A 464 -2.90 6.55 -12.11
N TYR A 465 -2.97 7.33 -11.03
CA TYR A 465 -1.86 7.62 -10.14
C TYR A 465 -2.26 7.70 -8.66
N GLN A 466 -1.28 7.66 -7.77
CA GLN A 466 -1.49 7.45 -6.34
C GLN A 466 -2.29 8.55 -5.64
N ASP A 467 -1.98 9.81 -5.94
CA ASP A 467 -2.63 10.98 -5.34
C ASP A 467 -3.85 11.47 -6.14
N MET A 468 -4.39 10.64 -7.03
CA MET A 468 -5.58 10.98 -7.80
C MET A 468 -6.81 11.04 -6.90
N THR A 469 -7.59 12.12 -7.00
CA THR A 469 -8.79 12.31 -6.18
C THR A 469 -10.06 11.90 -6.91
N ALA A 470 -11.17 11.77 -6.17
CA ALA A 470 -12.49 11.53 -6.76
C ALA A 470 -12.91 12.65 -7.73
N ARG A 471 -12.44 13.88 -7.53
CA ARG A 471 -12.72 15.03 -8.41
C ARG A 471 -11.99 14.89 -9.75
N ASP A 472 -10.75 14.38 -9.75
CA ASP A 472 -10.03 14.11 -10.99
C ASP A 472 -10.66 12.99 -11.82
N LEU A 473 -11.23 11.98 -11.15
CA LEU A 473 -11.92 10.87 -11.81
C LEU A 473 -13.29 11.26 -12.38
N LEU A 474 -14.02 12.18 -11.74
CA LEU A 474 -15.41 12.50 -12.12
C LEU A 474 -15.55 13.88 -12.79
N GLN A 475 -15.29 14.95 -12.05
CA GLN A 475 -15.43 16.32 -12.56
C GLN A 475 -14.44 17.26 -11.87
N GLN A 476 -13.78 18.06 -12.70
CA GLN A 476 -12.84 19.07 -12.25
C GLN A 476 -13.49 20.46 -12.30
N ARG A 477 -13.22 21.25 -11.27
CA ARG A 477 -13.58 22.66 -11.24
C ARG A 477 -12.50 23.47 -11.94
N TYR A 478 -12.90 24.40 -12.80
CA TYR A 478 -11.99 25.34 -13.46
C TYR A 478 -12.59 26.75 -13.46
N THR A 479 -11.75 27.75 -13.72
CA THR A 479 -12.18 29.14 -13.82
C THR A 479 -12.17 29.55 -15.29
N LEU A 480 -13.27 30.14 -15.74
CA LEU A 480 -13.40 30.75 -17.06
C LEU A 480 -12.55 32.03 -17.14
N PRO A 481 -12.19 32.50 -18.35
CA PRO A 481 -11.41 33.73 -18.52
C PRO A 481 -12.05 34.99 -17.90
N ASN A 482 -13.37 34.98 -17.71
CA ASN A 482 -14.11 36.06 -17.04
C ASN A 482 -14.04 36.00 -15.49
N GLY A 483 -13.35 35.00 -14.91
CA GLY A 483 -13.26 34.79 -13.47
C GLY A 483 -14.36 33.91 -12.86
N ASP A 484 -15.33 33.45 -13.67
CA ASP A 484 -16.42 32.58 -13.19
C ASP A 484 -15.97 31.14 -13.03
N THR A 485 -16.60 30.41 -12.12
CA THR A 485 -16.27 29.00 -11.90
C THR A 485 -17.19 28.09 -12.70
N ALA A 486 -16.60 27.18 -13.47
CA ALA A 486 -17.30 26.20 -14.28
C ALA A 486 -16.84 24.77 -13.97
N TRP A 487 -17.67 23.81 -14.33
CA TRP A 487 -17.41 22.38 -14.16
C TRP A 487 -17.02 21.74 -15.49
N ARG A 488 -15.94 20.98 -15.48
CA ARG A 488 -15.47 20.20 -16.63
C ARG A 488 -15.63 18.71 -16.32
N PRO A 489 -16.40 17.96 -17.13
CA PRO A 489 -16.45 16.51 -17.00
C PRO A 489 -15.08 15.88 -17.28
N SER A 490 -14.72 14.87 -16.50
CA SER A 490 -13.48 14.11 -16.74
C SER A 490 -13.60 13.28 -18.03
N PRO A 491 -12.47 12.81 -18.59
CA PRO A 491 -12.50 11.88 -19.73
C PRO A 491 -13.33 10.61 -19.47
N LEU A 492 -13.38 10.16 -18.21
CA LEU A 492 -14.22 9.02 -17.80
C LEU A 492 -15.71 9.32 -17.99
N VAL A 493 -16.16 10.50 -17.57
CA VAL A 493 -17.56 10.91 -17.74
C VAL A 493 -17.90 11.11 -19.21
N ASN A 494 -17.01 11.72 -19.98
CA ASN A 494 -17.20 11.89 -21.43
C ASN A 494 -17.28 10.52 -22.14
N ALA A 495 -16.43 9.56 -21.77
CA ALA A 495 -16.49 8.21 -22.30
C ALA A 495 -17.83 7.52 -22.00
N ALA A 496 -18.40 7.74 -20.81
CA ALA A 496 -19.70 7.20 -20.41
C ALA A 496 -20.87 7.80 -21.21
N ILE A 497 -20.81 9.10 -21.53
CA ILE A 497 -21.83 9.79 -22.33
C ILE A 497 -21.71 9.42 -23.81
N GLU A 498 -20.49 9.35 -24.35
CA GLU A 498 -20.22 9.12 -25.77
C GLU A 498 -20.19 7.64 -26.18
N GLY A 499 -20.20 6.70 -25.21
CA GLY A 499 -20.17 5.26 -25.49
C GLY A 499 -18.81 4.71 -25.90
N LYS A 500 -17.73 5.28 -25.35
CA LYS A 500 -16.36 4.86 -25.61
C LYS A 500 -15.93 3.71 -24.70
N LEU A 501 -14.85 3.01 -25.08
CA LEU A 501 -14.14 2.09 -24.20
C LEU A 501 -13.16 2.88 -23.34
N LEU A 502 -13.42 2.94 -22.04
CA LEU A 502 -12.55 3.59 -21.07
C LEU A 502 -11.38 2.66 -20.73
N LEU A 503 -10.16 3.08 -21.04
CA LEU A 503 -8.94 2.35 -20.69
C LEU A 503 -8.32 2.94 -19.43
N LEU A 504 -8.51 2.28 -18.29
CA LEU A 504 -7.96 2.69 -16.99
C LEU A 504 -6.57 2.05 -16.78
N ASP A 505 -5.50 2.76 -17.10
CA ASP A 505 -4.15 2.24 -16.93
C ASP A 505 -3.58 2.59 -15.54
N GLY A 506 -3.25 1.58 -14.74
CA GLY A 506 -2.62 1.77 -13.44
C GLY A 506 -3.55 1.71 -12.24
N ILE A 507 -4.66 0.94 -12.31
CA ILE A 507 -5.65 0.85 -11.21
C ILE A 507 -5.04 0.43 -9.86
N HIS A 508 -3.95 -0.35 -9.89
CA HIS A 508 -3.18 -0.78 -8.73
C HIS A 508 -2.46 0.36 -7.98
N ARG A 509 -2.36 1.56 -8.57
CA ARG A 509 -1.64 2.72 -8.00
C ARG A 509 -2.54 3.62 -7.17
N VAL A 510 -3.83 3.69 -7.48
CA VAL A 510 -4.79 4.63 -6.87
C VAL A 510 -5.15 4.18 -5.46
N ASN A 511 -5.44 5.15 -4.59
CA ASN A 511 -6.00 4.85 -3.28
C ASN A 511 -7.35 4.12 -3.38
N GLN A 512 -7.49 3.01 -2.64
CA GLN A 512 -8.71 2.20 -2.59
C GLN A 512 -9.95 3.01 -2.17
N GLY A 513 -9.79 3.99 -1.28
CA GLY A 513 -10.89 4.87 -0.85
C GLY A 513 -11.48 5.69 -2.00
N THR A 514 -10.65 6.08 -2.97
CA THR A 514 -11.06 6.85 -4.15
C THR A 514 -11.69 5.96 -5.22
N LEU A 515 -11.16 4.74 -5.41
CA LEU A 515 -11.73 3.75 -6.34
C LEU A 515 -13.15 3.32 -5.96
N ALA A 516 -13.54 3.45 -4.69
CA ALA A 516 -14.90 3.18 -4.22
C ALA A 516 -15.98 3.92 -5.01
N VAL A 517 -15.67 5.12 -5.51
CA VAL A 517 -16.58 5.95 -6.32
C VAL A 517 -16.93 5.27 -7.65
N LEU A 518 -16.01 4.47 -8.21
CA LEU A 518 -16.25 3.72 -9.45
C LEU A 518 -17.18 2.51 -9.24
N SER A 519 -17.37 2.05 -8.00
CA SER A 519 -18.23 0.91 -7.69
C SER A 519 -19.64 1.08 -8.28
N ARG A 520 -20.24 2.28 -8.15
CA ARG A 520 -21.58 2.53 -8.67
C ARG A 520 -21.64 2.55 -10.20
N LEU A 521 -20.62 3.12 -10.84
CA LEU A 521 -20.52 3.13 -12.29
C LEU A 521 -20.31 1.72 -12.88
N LEU A 522 -19.51 0.87 -12.22
CA LEU A 522 -19.19 -0.48 -12.71
C LEU A 522 -20.31 -1.49 -12.41
N HIS A 523 -20.95 -1.43 -11.26
CA HIS A 523 -22.02 -2.37 -10.89
C HIS A 523 -23.40 -1.96 -11.40
N ASP A 524 -23.78 -0.69 -11.19
CA ASP A 524 -25.16 -0.23 -11.44
C ASP A 524 -25.30 0.54 -12.76
N ARG A 525 -24.17 0.94 -13.37
CA ARG A 525 -24.13 1.90 -14.48
C ARG A 525 -24.86 3.19 -14.10
N GLU A 526 -24.49 3.75 -12.95
CA GLU A 526 -25.00 5.04 -12.47
C GLU A 526 -23.89 5.84 -11.81
N LEU A 527 -24.00 7.17 -11.87
CA LEU A 527 -23.02 8.07 -11.28
C LEU A 527 -23.68 9.43 -10.98
N ASP A 528 -23.52 9.93 -9.75
CA ASP A 528 -23.89 11.31 -9.40
C ASP A 528 -22.63 12.18 -9.43
N LEU A 529 -22.72 13.31 -10.12
CA LEU A 529 -21.63 14.25 -10.31
C LEU A 529 -21.72 15.42 -9.32
N PHE A 530 -20.60 16.10 -9.09
CA PHE A 530 -20.52 17.19 -8.11
C PHE A 530 -21.37 18.39 -8.50
N ASP A 531 -21.53 18.68 -9.80
CA ASP A 531 -22.38 19.77 -10.27
C ASP A 531 -23.89 19.54 -10.01
N GLY A 532 -24.30 18.32 -9.70
CA GLY A 532 -25.68 17.88 -9.49
C GLY A 532 -26.22 17.01 -10.62
N THR A 533 -25.45 16.79 -11.69
CA THR A 533 -25.82 15.95 -12.83
C THR A 533 -25.83 14.48 -12.43
N ARG A 534 -26.86 13.75 -12.87
CA ARG A 534 -27.01 12.31 -12.65
C ARG A 534 -26.90 11.56 -13.97
N LEU A 535 -25.93 10.66 -14.05
CA LEU A 535 -25.81 9.69 -15.12
C LEU A 535 -26.56 8.41 -14.73
N MET A 536 -27.47 7.97 -15.60
CA MET A 536 -28.28 6.77 -15.38
C MET A 536 -28.09 5.74 -16.48
N ARG A 537 -28.25 4.47 -16.13
CA ARG A 537 -28.22 3.37 -17.08
C ARG A 537 -29.28 3.57 -18.17
N TRP A 538 -28.93 3.27 -19.42
CA TRP A 538 -29.80 3.46 -20.59
C TRP A 538 -31.21 2.90 -20.43
N ASP A 539 -31.35 1.66 -19.95
CA ASP A 539 -32.64 0.99 -19.79
C ASP A 539 -33.52 1.62 -18.70
N ARG A 540 -32.91 2.17 -17.64
CA ARG A 540 -33.59 2.95 -16.59
C ARG A 540 -33.99 4.32 -17.10
N TYR A 541 -33.10 4.98 -17.85
CA TYR A 541 -33.37 6.27 -18.48
C TYR A 541 -34.56 6.18 -19.45
N GLN A 542 -34.62 5.15 -20.32
CA GLN A 542 -35.75 4.95 -21.22
C GLN A 542 -37.05 4.69 -20.47
N THR A 543 -37.04 3.84 -19.43
CA THR A 543 -38.24 3.60 -18.63
C THR A 543 -38.72 4.85 -17.90
N LEU A 544 -37.80 5.67 -17.39
CA LEU A 544 -38.16 6.95 -16.78
C LEU A 544 -38.78 7.91 -17.80
N LYS A 545 -38.19 7.99 -19.00
CA LYS A 545 -38.68 8.78 -20.13
C LYS A 545 -40.09 8.37 -20.53
N GLU A 546 -40.34 7.07 -20.66
CA GLU A 546 -41.65 6.49 -21.02
C GLU A 546 -42.70 6.71 -19.92
N GLN A 547 -42.36 6.46 -18.65
CA GLN A 547 -43.28 6.59 -17.52
C GLN A 547 -43.70 8.04 -17.24
N LEU A 548 -42.76 8.99 -17.40
CA LEU A 548 -43.01 10.42 -17.16
C LEU A 548 -43.39 11.20 -18.41
N GLN A 549 -43.32 10.58 -19.60
CA GLN A 549 -43.57 11.20 -20.90
C GLN A 549 -42.69 12.45 -21.15
N PHE A 550 -41.43 12.42 -20.70
CA PHE A 550 -40.47 13.51 -20.92
C PHE A 550 -39.71 13.35 -22.24
N THR A 551 -39.24 14.47 -22.78
CA THR A 551 -38.28 14.50 -23.90
C THR A 551 -36.84 14.45 -23.39
N ASP A 552 -35.88 14.08 -24.25
CA ASP A 552 -34.46 14.06 -23.86
C ASP A 552 -33.94 15.44 -23.46
N GLN A 553 -34.43 16.50 -24.12
CA GLN A 553 -34.11 17.88 -23.75
C GLN A 553 -34.58 18.24 -22.35
N GLN A 554 -35.82 17.87 -21.98
CA GLN A 554 -36.35 18.12 -20.64
C GLN A 554 -35.60 17.35 -19.55
N LEU A 555 -35.14 16.12 -19.84
CA LEU A 555 -34.31 15.35 -18.91
C LEU A 555 -32.92 15.99 -18.76
N GLN A 556 -32.34 16.48 -19.86
CA GLN A 556 -31.06 17.18 -19.85
C GLN A 556 -31.14 18.52 -19.09
N GLU A 557 -32.22 19.29 -19.23
CA GLU A 557 -32.47 20.51 -18.43
C GLU A 557 -32.57 20.22 -16.94
N ARG A 558 -33.06 19.02 -16.57
CA ARG A 558 -33.08 18.51 -15.19
C ARG A 558 -31.76 17.89 -14.76
N SER A 559 -30.70 18.01 -15.56
CA SER A 559 -29.37 17.45 -15.31
C SER A 559 -29.36 15.92 -15.19
N ILE A 560 -30.21 15.23 -15.94
CA ILE A 560 -30.26 13.77 -16.02
C ILE A 560 -29.76 13.35 -17.39
N LEU A 561 -28.68 12.59 -17.43
CA LEU A 561 -28.04 12.12 -18.66
C LEU A 561 -28.03 10.59 -18.74
N PRO A 562 -28.22 10.00 -19.94
CA PRO A 562 -28.05 8.57 -20.12
C PRO A 562 -26.56 8.20 -20.21
N ILE A 563 -26.20 7.04 -19.65
CA ILE A 563 -24.96 6.34 -19.98
C ILE A 563 -25.21 5.53 -21.24
N HIS A 564 -24.34 5.72 -22.23
CA HIS A 564 -24.48 5.06 -23.52
C HIS A 564 -24.36 3.53 -23.37
N PRO A 565 -25.20 2.73 -24.05
CA PRO A 565 -25.21 1.27 -23.89
C PRO A 565 -23.87 0.59 -24.25
N SER A 566 -23.12 1.16 -25.20
CA SER A 566 -21.76 0.71 -25.57
C SER A 566 -20.67 1.06 -24.56
N PHE A 567 -20.91 1.91 -23.55
CA PHE A 567 -19.85 2.29 -22.60
C PHE A 567 -19.31 1.08 -21.83
N ARG A 568 -17.98 0.86 -21.87
CA ARG A 568 -17.31 -0.28 -21.23
C ARG A 568 -16.00 0.17 -20.59
N VAL A 569 -15.57 -0.56 -19.57
CA VAL A 569 -14.33 -0.26 -18.84
C VAL A 569 -13.35 -1.43 -18.96
N LEU A 570 -12.13 -1.12 -19.38
CA LEU A 570 -11.00 -2.02 -19.45
C LEU A 570 -9.89 -1.47 -18.55
N ALA A 571 -9.59 -2.15 -17.45
CA ALA A 571 -8.53 -1.74 -16.53
C ALA A 571 -7.23 -2.50 -16.80
N LEU A 572 -6.08 -1.83 -16.71
CA LEU A 572 -4.75 -2.44 -16.80
C LEU A 572 -4.05 -2.35 -15.44
N ALA A 573 -3.46 -3.46 -15.01
CA ALA A 573 -2.79 -3.55 -13.72
C ALA A 573 -1.51 -4.38 -13.77
N GLU A 574 -0.65 -4.14 -12.78
CA GLU A 574 0.49 -4.99 -12.46
C GLU A 574 0.08 -6.03 -11.40
N PRO A 575 0.67 -7.24 -11.42
CA PRO A 575 0.41 -8.24 -10.39
C PRO A 575 0.81 -7.69 -9.00
N PRO A 576 0.07 -8.04 -7.94
CA PRO A 576 0.40 -7.61 -6.59
C PRO A 576 1.74 -8.22 -6.14
N VAL A 577 2.49 -7.51 -5.30
CA VAL A 577 3.76 -8.00 -4.75
C VAL A 577 3.48 -9.06 -3.68
N VAL A 578 3.69 -10.32 -4.06
CA VAL A 578 3.51 -11.52 -3.24
C VAL A 578 4.49 -11.49 -2.05
N GLY A 579 3.99 -11.55 -0.81
CA GLY A 579 4.82 -11.58 0.40
C GLY A 579 5.14 -10.24 1.08
N ALA A 580 4.56 -9.12 0.64
CA ALA A 580 4.64 -7.88 1.39
C ALA A 580 3.90 -8.02 2.73
N SER A 581 4.60 -7.87 3.85
CA SER A 581 4.00 -8.02 5.18
C SER A 581 2.90 -6.98 5.39
N THR A 582 1.77 -7.42 5.93
CA THR A 582 0.62 -6.58 6.32
C THR A 582 0.96 -5.52 7.39
N ASN A 583 2.16 -5.58 7.97
CA ASN A 583 2.66 -4.65 9.00
C ASN A 583 3.47 -3.46 8.44
N SER A 584 3.81 -3.46 7.16
CA SER A 584 4.38 -2.28 6.50
C SER A 584 3.23 -1.34 6.11
N LYS A 585 3.15 -0.16 6.74
CA LYS A 585 2.16 0.89 6.42
C LYS A 585 2.17 1.34 4.94
N ASN A 586 3.18 0.93 4.15
CA ASN A 586 3.44 1.40 2.80
C ASN A 586 3.29 0.34 1.68
N SER A 587 3.03 -0.94 1.98
CA SER A 587 2.87 -1.98 0.95
C SER A 587 1.45 -2.53 0.94
N GLN A 588 0.53 -1.80 0.28
CA GLN A 588 -0.88 -2.19 0.20
C GLN A 588 -1.10 -3.19 -0.94
N GLN A 589 -1.60 -4.40 -0.63
CA GLN A 589 -2.14 -5.30 -1.64
C GLN A 589 -3.41 -4.67 -2.22
N TRP A 590 -3.35 -4.26 -3.48
CA TRP A 590 -4.43 -3.51 -4.11
C TRP A 590 -5.65 -4.40 -4.40
N LEU A 591 -5.44 -5.66 -4.80
CA LEU A 591 -6.49 -6.67 -4.97
C LEU A 591 -7.05 -7.13 -3.62
N ASN A 592 -8.25 -6.65 -3.29
CA ASN A 592 -8.95 -6.95 -2.05
C ASN A 592 -10.43 -7.29 -2.32
N ALA A 593 -11.17 -7.63 -1.26
CA ALA A 593 -12.60 -7.98 -1.34
C ALA A 593 -13.50 -6.88 -1.93
N GLU A 594 -13.04 -5.62 -2.01
CA GLU A 594 -13.80 -4.51 -2.62
C GLU A 594 -13.58 -4.37 -4.12
N LEU A 595 -12.36 -4.64 -4.59
CA LEU A 595 -11.99 -4.55 -5.99
C LEU A 595 -12.30 -5.83 -6.77
N LEU A 596 -12.21 -7.00 -6.13
CA LEU A 596 -12.55 -8.28 -6.75
C LEU A 596 -13.96 -8.29 -7.39
N PRO A 597 -15.01 -7.75 -6.74
CA PRO A 597 -16.33 -7.63 -7.35
C PRO A 597 -16.40 -6.69 -8.56
N MET A 598 -15.44 -5.78 -8.78
CA MET A 598 -15.58 -4.75 -9.82
C MET A 598 -15.35 -5.27 -11.24
N PHE A 599 -14.46 -6.26 -11.43
CA PHE A 599 -14.02 -6.71 -12.76
C PHE A 599 -14.00 -8.24 -12.89
N LEU A 600 -13.98 -8.72 -14.13
CA LEU A 600 -13.45 -10.05 -14.48
C LEU A 600 -11.96 -9.92 -14.85
N TYR A 601 -11.13 -10.82 -14.34
CA TYR A 601 -9.69 -10.72 -14.42
C TYR A 601 -9.10 -11.63 -15.51
N HIS A 602 -8.15 -11.09 -16.25
CA HIS A 602 -7.36 -11.84 -17.22
C HIS A 602 -5.87 -11.62 -16.96
N SER A 603 -5.08 -12.69 -17.01
CA SER A 603 -3.64 -12.61 -16.79
C SER A 603 -2.88 -12.65 -18.12
N VAL A 604 -1.97 -11.70 -18.32
CA VAL A 604 -1.00 -11.75 -19.43
C VAL A 604 0.28 -12.36 -18.90
N THR A 605 0.58 -13.58 -19.32
CA THR A 605 1.85 -14.21 -19.03
C THR A 605 2.98 -13.54 -19.82
N PRO A 606 4.20 -13.50 -19.27
CA PRO A 606 5.38 -13.25 -20.10
C PRO A 606 5.40 -14.24 -21.27
N LEU A 607 5.81 -13.78 -22.45
CA LEU A 607 5.91 -14.61 -23.65
C LEU A 607 6.85 -15.80 -23.39
N ALA A 608 6.45 -17.00 -23.83
CA ALA A 608 7.28 -18.20 -23.71
C ALA A 608 8.49 -18.09 -24.65
N LYS A 609 9.65 -18.65 -24.27
CA LYS A 609 10.90 -18.57 -25.06
C LYS A 609 10.74 -18.91 -26.54
N ALA A 610 9.84 -19.82 -26.92
CA ALA A 610 9.58 -20.18 -28.32
C ALA A 610 8.79 -19.10 -29.08
N GLU A 611 7.73 -18.53 -28.48
CA GLU A 611 6.96 -17.42 -29.05
C GLU A 611 7.77 -16.12 -29.06
N GLU A 612 8.56 -15.90 -28.00
CA GLU A 612 9.55 -14.84 -27.90
C GLU A 612 10.57 -15.01 -29.03
N MET A 613 11.03 -16.22 -29.32
CA MET A 613 11.97 -16.53 -30.40
C MET A 613 11.34 -16.41 -31.80
N ASP A 614 10.06 -16.70 -32.01
CA ASP A 614 9.35 -16.46 -33.28
C ASP A 614 9.10 -14.95 -33.52
N LEU A 615 8.75 -14.19 -32.47
CA LEU A 615 8.73 -12.72 -32.51
C LEU A 615 10.14 -12.14 -32.74
N ILE A 616 11.15 -12.70 -32.08
CA ILE A 616 12.58 -12.35 -32.25
C ILE A 616 13.14 -12.91 -33.56
N LEU A 617 12.55 -13.89 -34.25
CA LEU A 617 12.99 -14.35 -35.58
C LEU A 617 12.30 -13.54 -36.68
N GLY A 618 11.08 -13.06 -36.43
CA GLY A 618 10.42 -12.03 -37.23
C GLY A 618 10.98 -10.62 -37.02
N LEU A 619 11.63 -10.33 -35.89
CA LEU A 619 12.26 -9.04 -35.57
C LEU A 619 13.80 -9.11 -35.40
N ALA A 620 14.40 -10.29 -35.57
CA ALA A 620 15.82 -10.67 -35.39
C ALA A 620 16.55 -10.15 -34.12
N GLN A 621 17.13 -11.07 -33.31
CA GLN A 621 18.26 -10.85 -32.35
C GLN A 621 17.94 -10.59 -30.85
N SER A 622 18.38 -11.54 -30.00
CA SER A 622 18.00 -11.73 -28.58
C SER A 622 19.02 -11.20 -27.55
N LEU A 623 18.88 -9.96 -27.09
CA LEU A 623 19.55 -9.41 -25.88
C LEU A 623 18.61 -8.47 -25.06
N ALA A 624 17.30 -8.66 -25.23
CA ALA A 624 16.24 -7.63 -25.14
C ALA A 624 15.67 -7.26 -23.75
N SER A 625 16.24 -7.69 -22.62
CA SER A 625 15.73 -7.27 -21.30
C SER A 625 16.36 -5.99 -20.73
N SER A 626 17.44 -5.50 -21.34
CA SER A 626 18.08 -4.20 -20.99
C SER A 626 18.09 -3.19 -22.13
N LEU A 627 17.84 -3.64 -23.37
CA LEU A 627 17.80 -2.84 -24.58
C LEU A 627 16.41 -2.95 -25.18
N SER A 628 15.60 -1.91 -25.00
CA SER A 628 14.30 -1.81 -25.66
C SER A 628 14.46 -1.78 -27.20
N THR A 629 13.43 -2.18 -27.94
CA THR A 629 13.42 -2.08 -29.42
C THR A 629 13.74 -0.67 -29.91
N ARG A 630 13.28 0.36 -29.17
CA ARG A 630 13.59 1.77 -29.44
C ARG A 630 15.08 2.10 -29.30
N GLN A 631 15.73 1.60 -28.24
CA GLN A 631 17.17 1.82 -28.05
C GLN A 631 18.00 1.15 -29.13
N LEU A 632 17.60 -0.05 -29.59
CA LEU A 632 18.26 -0.73 -30.70
C LEU A 632 18.11 0.05 -32.01
N LEU A 633 16.90 0.53 -32.34
CA LEU A 633 16.67 1.38 -33.51
C LEU A 633 17.52 2.65 -33.46
N ARG A 634 17.64 3.28 -32.29
CA ARG A 634 18.50 4.46 -32.10
C ARG A 634 19.98 4.14 -32.33
N ILE A 635 20.48 3.01 -31.83
CA ILE A 635 21.85 2.55 -32.08
C ILE A 635 22.08 2.34 -33.58
N CYS A 636 21.17 1.64 -34.27
CA CYS A 636 21.25 1.42 -35.72
C CYS A 636 21.23 2.73 -36.51
N HIS A 637 20.34 3.66 -36.15
CA HIS A 637 20.23 4.97 -36.78
C HIS A 637 21.52 5.79 -36.58
N ARG A 638 22.08 5.78 -35.37
CA ARG A 638 23.35 6.45 -35.05
C ARG A 638 24.53 5.86 -35.83
N LEU A 639 24.65 4.54 -35.91
CA LEU A 639 25.70 3.86 -36.68
C LEU A 639 25.58 4.11 -38.18
N SER A 640 24.36 4.26 -38.70
CA SER A 640 24.13 4.60 -40.11
C SER A 640 24.67 6.00 -40.47
N HIS A 641 24.58 6.97 -39.57
CA HIS A 641 25.08 8.33 -39.80
C HIS A 641 26.54 8.53 -39.38
N TYR A 642 27.04 7.72 -38.43
CA TYR A 642 28.40 7.76 -37.92
C TYR A 642 29.05 6.37 -37.98
N PRO A 643 29.50 5.92 -39.17
CA PRO A 643 29.97 4.54 -39.39
C PRO A 643 31.30 4.21 -38.69
N ASN A 644 32.07 5.22 -38.28
CA ASN A 644 33.35 5.04 -37.58
C ASN A 644 33.17 4.79 -36.07
N GLU A 645 31.94 4.77 -35.55
CA GLU A 645 31.68 4.62 -34.13
C GLU A 645 31.62 3.14 -33.71
N SER A 646 32.24 2.81 -32.56
CA SER A 646 32.25 1.45 -32.03
C SER A 646 30.85 1.01 -31.58
N ILE A 647 30.42 -0.17 -32.04
CA ILE A 647 29.17 -0.83 -31.61
C ILE A 647 29.20 -1.09 -30.10
N THR A 648 30.36 -1.51 -29.57
CA THR A 648 30.57 -1.72 -28.12
C THR A 648 30.31 -0.45 -27.33
N HIS A 649 30.77 0.70 -27.85
CA HIS A 649 30.55 1.99 -27.21
C HIS A 649 29.06 2.38 -27.19
N ALA A 650 28.36 2.21 -28.33
CA ALA A 650 26.94 2.52 -28.45
C ALA A 650 26.06 1.66 -27.52
N VAL A 651 26.36 0.35 -27.41
CA VAL A 651 25.64 -0.57 -26.51
C VAL A 651 25.90 -0.23 -25.04
N ASN A 652 27.16 0.01 -24.67
CA ASN A 652 27.52 0.39 -23.30
C ASN A 652 26.86 1.70 -22.86
N LYS A 653 26.73 2.66 -23.79
CA LYS A 653 26.03 3.93 -23.57
C LYS A 653 24.53 3.72 -23.36
N ALA A 654 23.87 2.95 -24.23
CA ALA A 654 22.44 2.68 -24.12
C ALA A 654 22.06 1.93 -22.83
N CYS A 655 22.89 0.97 -22.39
CA CYS A 655 22.68 0.20 -21.17
C CYS A 655 23.10 0.93 -19.88
N LEU A 656 23.66 2.15 -19.97
CA LEU A 656 24.33 2.82 -18.86
C LEU A 656 25.28 1.87 -18.11
N SER A 657 26.07 1.07 -18.85
CA SER A 657 26.86 -0.03 -18.30
C SER A 657 27.81 0.39 -17.18
N ARG A 658 28.16 1.68 -17.17
CA ARG A 658 28.98 2.32 -16.16
C ARG A 658 28.38 2.35 -14.76
N PHE A 659 27.07 2.47 -14.66
CA PHE A 659 26.34 2.51 -13.40
C PHE A 659 25.82 1.13 -12.98
N LEU A 660 25.97 0.11 -13.83
CA LEU A 660 25.60 -1.26 -13.49
C LEU A 660 26.48 -1.83 -12.36
N PRO A 661 25.91 -2.62 -11.44
CA PRO A 661 26.67 -3.39 -10.47
C PRO A 661 27.74 -4.24 -11.16
N ARG A 662 28.89 -4.46 -10.50
CA ARG A 662 30.04 -5.20 -11.07
C ARG A 662 29.65 -6.56 -11.66
N LEU A 663 28.71 -7.26 -11.02
CA LEU A 663 28.19 -8.55 -11.49
C LEU A 663 27.39 -8.43 -12.80
N ALA A 664 26.54 -7.40 -12.91
CA ALA A 664 25.72 -7.13 -14.09
C ALA A 664 26.57 -6.62 -15.26
N ARG A 665 27.53 -5.74 -14.98
CA ARG A 665 28.52 -5.26 -15.95
C ARG A 665 29.36 -6.42 -16.50
N ALA A 666 29.91 -7.26 -15.62
CA ALA A 666 30.65 -8.45 -16.03
C ALA A 666 29.77 -9.47 -16.80
N ALA A 667 28.45 -9.46 -16.62
CA ALA A 667 27.54 -10.25 -17.44
C ALA A 667 27.31 -9.64 -18.83
N LEU A 668 27.21 -8.31 -18.92
CA LEU A 668 27.14 -7.57 -20.19
C LEU A 668 28.41 -7.76 -21.01
N ASP A 669 29.58 -7.56 -20.40
CA ASP A 669 30.89 -7.71 -21.06
C ASP A 669 31.06 -9.14 -21.59
N ARG A 670 30.76 -10.16 -20.77
CA ARG A 670 30.74 -11.57 -21.21
C ARG A 670 29.73 -11.85 -22.32
N GLY A 671 28.63 -11.09 -22.39
CA GLY A 671 27.63 -11.17 -23.45
C GLY A 671 28.18 -10.62 -24.78
N LEU A 672 28.82 -9.45 -24.72
CA LEU A 672 29.46 -8.82 -25.89
C LEU A 672 30.59 -9.71 -26.44
N ASP A 673 31.41 -10.28 -25.57
CA ASP A 673 32.48 -11.20 -25.93
C ASP A 673 31.95 -12.47 -26.63
N ARG A 674 30.84 -13.04 -26.13
CA ARG A 674 30.18 -14.21 -26.75
C ARG A 674 29.60 -13.90 -28.13
N SER A 675 29.26 -12.64 -28.38
CA SER A 675 28.72 -12.16 -29.66
C SER A 675 29.81 -11.66 -30.62
N SER A 676 31.10 -11.86 -30.30
CA SER A 676 32.24 -11.39 -31.10
C SER A 676 32.26 -9.88 -31.33
N ILE A 677 31.64 -9.10 -30.45
CA ILE A 677 31.67 -7.64 -30.48
C ILE A 677 32.88 -7.20 -29.64
N HIS A 678 34.04 -7.10 -30.29
CA HIS A 678 35.28 -6.68 -29.63
C HIS A 678 35.48 -5.17 -29.73
N ASP A 679 36.07 -4.58 -28.68
CA ASP A 679 36.67 -3.26 -28.80
C ASP A 679 37.84 -3.33 -29.78
N THR A 680 37.76 -2.62 -30.89
CA THR A 680 38.96 -2.18 -31.60
C THR A 680 39.75 -1.33 -30.61
N VAL A 681 40.89 -1.84 -30.15
CA VAL A 681 41.81 -1.14 -29.26
C VAL A 681 42.38 0.06 -30.03
N GLU A 682 41.62 1.15 -30.08
CA GLU A 682 42.23 2.46 -30.15
C GLU A 682 42.64 2.81 -28.73
N SER A 683 43.95 2.82 -28.53
CA SER A 683 44.60 3.39 -27.37
C SER A 683 43.91 4.70 -26.98
N ASP A 684 43.62 4.84 -25.68
CA ASP A 684 43.10 6.04 -25.00
C ASP A 684 44.17 7.17 -25.03
N GLU A 685 44.80 7.39 -26.19
CA GLU A 685 45.67 8.51 -26.49
C GLU A 685 44.79 9.75 -26.59
N SER A 686 45.22 10.78 -25.88
CA SER A 686 44.62 12.11 -25.86
C SER A 686 44.52 12.71 -27.25
N VAL A 687 43.42 12.46 -27.97
CA VAL A 687 43.01 13.33 -29.06
C VAL A 687 42.66 14.67 -28.43
N ASP A 688 43.41 15.72 -28.79
CA ASP A 688 43.13 17.10 -28.42
C ASP A 688 41.76 17.52 -28.99
N LEU A 689 40.70 17.17 -28.26
CA LEU A 689 39.32 17.56 -28.56
C LEU A 689 39.21 19.07 -28.46
N SER A 690 39.11 19.74 -29.61
CA SER A 690 38.87 21.17 -29.69
C SER A 690 37.38 21.47 -29.91
N CYS A 691 36.92 22.57 -29.30
CA CYS A 691 35.59 23.12 -29.52
C CYS A 691 35.76 24.55 -30.05
N ILE A 692 35.32 24.78 -31.27
CA ILE A 692 35.54 26.03 -31.99
C ILE A 692 34.24 26.44 -32.70
N VAL A 693 33.85 27.71 -32.60
CA VAL A 693 32.81 28.32 -33.42
C VAL A 693 33.49 29.22 -34.44
N LYS A 694 33.37 28.89 -35.73
CA LYS A 694 33.88 29.69 -36.86
C LYS A 694 32.80 29.81 -37.92
N ASP A 695 32.63 31.00 -38.48
CA ASP A 695 31.70 31.29 -39.59
C ASP A 695 30.25 30.81 -39.36
N GLY A 696 29.76 30.90 -38.12
CA GLY A 696 28.40 30.47 -37.77
C GLY A 696 28.21 28.94 -37.71
N VAL A 697 29.30 28.17 -37.72
CA VAL A 697 29.29 26.71 -37.54
C VAL A 697 30.04 26.37 -36.26
N LEU A 698 29.40 25.58 -35.39
CA LEU A 698 29.99 24.99 -34.21
C LEU A 698 30.63 23.66 -34.59
N THR A 699 31.91 23.49 -34.31
CA THR A 699 32.60 22.20 -34.40
C THR A 699 33.03 21.75 -33.01
N VAL A 700 32.62 20.54 -32.62
CA VAL A 700 33.01 19.87 -31.36
C VAL A 700 33.60 18.51 -31.73
N GLY A 701 34.91 18.34 -31.54
CA GLY A 701 35.60 17.12 -31.93
C GLY A 701 35.48 16.87 -33.43
N SER A 702 34.83 15.78 -33.82
CA SER A 702 34.62 15.37 -35.21
C SER A 702 33.31 15.86 -35.84
N VAL A 703 32.42 16.49 -35.05
CA VAL A 703 31.04 16.81 -35.48
C VAL A 703 30.84 18.31 -35.59
N SER A 704 30.15 18.75 -36.64
CA SER A 704 29.84 20.16 -36.89
C SER A 704 28.33 20.40 -37.05
N ALA A 705 27.84 21.53 -36.53
CA ALA A 705 26.44 21.94 -36.60
C ALA A 705 26.31 23.46 -36.82
N PRO A 706 25.29 23.93 -37.57
CA PRO A 706 25.03 25.35 -37.72
C PRO A 706 24.56 25.97 -36.40
N VAL A 707 25.06 27.17 -36.09
CA VAL A 707 24.66 27.95 -34.93
C VAL A 707 23.29 28.58 -35.18
N TYR A 708 22.35 28.36 -34.27
CA TYR A 708 20.99 28.89 -34.40
C TYR A 708 20.96 30.41 -34.21
N ASN A 709 20.00 31.11 -34.80
CA ASN A 709 19.82 32.55 -34.57
C ASN A 709 18.45 32.80 -33.91
N PRO A 710 18.39 32.96 -32.57
CA PRO A 710 17.14 33.08 -31.85
C PRO A 710 16.57 34.50 -31.92
N SER A 711 15.24 34.60 -32.01
CA SER A 711 14.50 35.86 -31.83
C SER A 711 14.67 36.44 -30.42
N LEU A 712 14.79 35.57 -29.40
CA LEU A 712 14.94 35.93 -27.98
C LEU A 712 16.31 35.53 -27.44
N LYS A 713 17.34 36.37 -27.67
CA LYS A 713 18.71 36.13 -27.17
C LYS A 713 18.80 36.02 -25.65
N ILE A 714 17.86 36.63 -24.91
CA ILE A 714 17.83 36.59 -23.43
C ILE A 714 17.59 35.18 -22.86
N LYS A 715 17.02 34.26 -23.67
CA LYS A 715 16.77 32.87 -23.28
C LYS A 715 17.93 31.93 -23.58
N VAL A 716 18.99 32.42 -24.23
CA VAL A 716 20.22 31.64 -24.44
C VAL A 716 21.06 31.74 -23.16
N PRO A 717 21.47 30.62 -22.55
CA PRO A 717 22.29 30.65 -21.35
C PRO A 717 23.68 31.26 -21.60
N ASP A 718 24.19 31.99 -20.61
CA ASP A 718 25.60 32.42 -20.56
C ASP A 718 26.24 31.86 -19.29
N VAL A 719 27.22 30.98 -19.46
CA VAL A 719 27.80 30.20 -18.36
C VAL A 719 29.31 30.22 -18.42
N LEU A 720 29.93 30.59 -17.29
CA LEU A 720 31.34 30.34 -17.03
C LEU A 720 31.59 28.83 -17.05
N PHE A 721 32.32 28.36 -18.06
CA PHE A 721 32.64 26.96 -18.29
C PHE A 721 34.12 26.80 -18.59
N PHE A 722 34.78 25.91 -17.86
CA PHE A 722 36.18 25.54 -18.10
C PHE A 722 36.24 24.26 -18.92
N ASN A 723 37.00 24.30 -20.01
CA ASN A 723 37.08 23.17 -20.92
C ASN A 723 37.76 21.97 -20.24
N ASN A 724 37.01 20.87 -20.15
CA ASN A 724 37.50 19.58 -19.70
C ASN A 724 37.36 18.59 -20.89
N PRO A 725 38.42 17.88 -21.30
CA PRO A 725 38.35 16.87 -22.35
C PRO A 725 37.21 15.85 -22.17
N GLN A 726 36.90 15.46 -20.93
CA GLN A 726 35.79 14.54 -20.65
C GLN A 726 34.42 15.16 -20.94
N HIS A 727 34.20 16.41 -20.55
CA HIS A 727 32.94 17.11 -20.84
C HIS A 727 32.80 17.41 -22.34
N LEU A 728 33.91 17.69 -23.03
CA LEU A 728 33.93 17.90 -24.48
C LEU A 728 33.51 16.64 -25.25
N LYS A 729 33.99 15.47 -24.84
CA LYS A 729 33.57 14.18 -25.40
C LYS A 729 32.06 13.93 -25.19
N VAL A 730 31.54 14.23 -24.01
CA VAL A 730 30.09 14.14 -23.73
C VAL A 730 29.30 15.12 -24.60
N MET A 731 29.77 16.35 -24.79
CA MET A 731 29.11 17.34 -25.65
C MET A 731 29.15 16.95 -27.13
N GLU A 732 30.23 16.33 -27.61
CA GLU A 732 30.30 15.75 -28.96
C GLU A 732 29.24 14.66 -29.13
N ASP A 733 29.12 13.75 -28.16
CA ASP A 733 28.10 12.70 -28.19
C ASP A 733 26.67 13.24 -28.13
N MET A 734 26.44 14.28 -27.33
CA MET A 734 25.17 14.99 -27.25
C MET A 734 24.85 15.68 -28.58
N LEU A 735 25.84 16.26 -29.25
CA LEU A 735 25.65 16.92 -30.53
C LEU A 735 25.20 15.93 -31.61
N LYS A 736 25.82 14.74 -31.65
CA LYS A 736 25.41 13.66 -32.56
C LYS A 736 23.94 13.31 -32.39
N ASP A 737 23.51 13.03 -31.17
CA ASP A 737 22.12 12.62 -30.89
C ASP A 737 21.12 13.75 -31.10
N PHE A 738 21.50 14.99 -30.75
CA PHE A 738 20.68 16.17 -30.98
C PHE A 738 20.39 16.39 -32.48
N LEU A 739 21.40 16.19 -33.35
CA LEU A 739 21.26 16.28 -34.80
C LEU A 739 20.38 15.17 -35.38
N LEU A 740 20.36 13.98 -34.76
CA LEU A 740 19.45 12.88 -35.12
C LEU A 740 18.00 13.13 -34.66
N GLY A 741 17.73 14.26 -34.00
CA GLY A 741 16.41 14.63 -33.52
C GLY A 741 16.01 14.02 -32.18
N GLU A 742 16.96 13.41 -31.47
CA GLU A 742 16.69 12.70 -30.22
C GLU A 742 16.53 13.65 -29.03
N HIS A 743 15.73 13.22 -28.05
CA HIS A 743 15.69 13.85 -26.73
C HIS A 743 16.83 13.32 -25.86
N LEU A 744 17.41 14.16 -25.02
CA LEU A 744 18.64 13.83 -24.28
C LEU A 744 18.34 13.60 -22.79
N LEU A 745 19.00 12.61 -22.18
CA LEU A 745 18.98 12.36 -20.74
C LEU A 745 20.41 12.30 -20.21
N LEU A 746 20.77 13.22 -19.32
CA LEU A 746 22.06 13.23 -18.65
C LEU A 746 21.92 12.64 -17.25
N VAL A 747 22.68 11.58 -16.98
CA VAL A 747 22.68 10.84 -15.72
C VAL A 747 24.05 10.93 -15.07
N GLY A 748 24.10 11.29 -13.79
CA GLY A 748 25.37 11.37 -13.05
C GLY A 748 25.16 11.78 -11.60
N ASN A 749 26.23 11.71 -10.81
CA ASN A 749 26.19 12.09 -9.39
C ASN A 749 25.85 13.59 -9.21
N GLN A 750 25.43 13.97 -8.00
CA GLN A 750 25.12 15.36 -7.71
C GLN A 750 26.40 16.21 -7.76
N GLY A 751 26.31 17.39 -8.39
CA GLY A 751 27.44 18.33 -8.44
C GLY A 751 28.55 18.02 -9.45
N VAL A 752 28.38 17.03 -10.34
CA VAL A 752 29.35 16.72 -11.42
C VAL A 752 29.36 17.74 -12.57
N GLY A 753 28.38 18.64 -12.64
CA GLY A 753 28.32 19.69 -13.67
C GLY A 753 27.30 19.47 -14.79
N LYS A 754 26.33 18.54 -14.65
CA LYS A 754 25.24 18.29 -15.62
C LYS A 754 24.59 19.57 -16.16
N ASN A 755 24.15 20.45 -15.26
CA ASN A 755 23.58 21.78 -15.61
C ASN A 755 24.57 22.65 -16.41
N LYS A 756 25.85 22.68 -16.00
CA LYS A 756 26.88 23.49 -16.69
C LYS A 756 27.17 22.98 -18.10
N ILE A 757 27.16 21.67 -18.31
CA ILE A 757 27.36 21.05 -19.63
C ILE A 757 26.20 21.40 -20.56
N VAL A 758 24.95 21.23 -20.12
CA VAL A 758 23.78 21.58 -20.93
C VAL A 758 23.77 23.07 -21.26
N ASP A 759 24.00 23.93 -20.27
CA ASP A 759 24.02 25.37 -20.50
C ASP A 759 25.09 25.77 -21.50
N ARG A 760 26.29 25.20 -21.37
CA ARG A 760 27.37 25.46 -22.32
C ARG A 760 27.04 24.92 -23.71
N PHE A 761 26.45 23.74 -23.82
CA PHE A 761 26.02 23.15 -25.08
C PHE A 761 24.99 24.03 -25.80
N LEU A 762 24.00 24.55 -25.07
CA LEU A 762 22.99 25.44 -25.60
C LEU A 762 23.52 26.84 -25.94
N GLN A 763 24.48 27.34 -25.16
CA GLN A 763 25.21 28.57 -25.45
C GLN A 763 25.97 28.46 -26.77
N LEU A 764 26.68 27.34 -26.99
CA LEU A 764 27.45 27.08 -28.21
C LEU A 764 26.57 26.93 -29.45
N LEU A 765 25.41 26.28 -29.31
CA LEU A 765 24.41 26.16 -30.38
C LEU A 765 23.56 27.43 -30.56
N ASN A 766 23.67 28.39 -29.65
CA ASN A 766 22.87 29.61 -29.57
C ASN A 766 21.34 29.32 -29.61
N ARG A 767 20.90 28.27 -28.91
CA ARG A 767 19.50 27.83 -28.85
C ARG A 767 18.81 28.36 -27.58
N PRO A 768 17.57 28.87 -27.67
CA PRO A 768 16.84 29.36 -26.51
C PRO A 768 16.33 28.19 -25.66
N ARG A 769 16.38 28.33 -24.34
CA ARG A 769 15.88 27.32 -23.39
C ARG A 769 14.71 27.80 -22.54
N GLU A 770 13.85 26.86 -22.17
CA GLU A 770 12.93 26.98 -21.04
C GLU A 770 13.43 26.04 -19.94
N TYR A 771 13.52 26.53 -18.70
CA TYR A 771 14.01 25.74 -17.57
C TYR A 771 12.84 25.35 -16.66
N LEU A 772 12.79 24.08 -16.27
CA LEU A 772 11.77 23.53 -15.39
C LEU A 772 12.43 22.61 -14.36
N GLN A 773 12.36 22.98 -13.08
CA GLN A 773 12.83 22.12 -11.99
C GLN A 773 11.65 21.37 -11.39
N LEU A 774 11.78 20.04 -11.24
CA LEU A 774 10.74 19.21 -10.66
C LEU A 774 11.03 18.91 -9.19
N HIS A 775 9.95 18.76 -8.43
CA HIS A 775 9.97 18.49 -7.00
C HIS A 775 8.97 17.37 -6.67
N ARG A 776 9.07 16.83 -5.45
CA ARG A 776 8.15 15.79 -4.95
C ARG A 776 6.68 16.24 -4.93
N ASP A 777 6.44 17.53 -4.72
CA ASP A 777 5.10 18.12 -4.66
C ASP A 777 4.63 18.71 -6.01
N THR A 778 5.39 18.47 -7.09
CA THR A 778 4.98 18.95 -8.42
C THR A 778 3.71 18.23 -8.85
N THR A 779 2.71 18.98 -9.32
CA THR A 779 1.45 18.41 -9.82
C THR A 779 1.37 18.54 -11.33
N VAL A 780 0.51 17.72 -11.94
CA VAL A 780 0.20 17.80 -13.38
C VAL A 780 -0.22 19.21 -13.80
N GLN A 781 -0.98 19.91 -12.95
CA GLN A 781 -1.46 21.24 -13.23
C GLN A 781 -0.29 22.24 -13.33
N THR A 782 0.69 22.16 -12.44
CA THR A 782 1.88 23.04 -12.49
C THR A 782 2.74 22.85 -13.74
N LEU A 783 2.69 21.66 -14.36
CA LEU A 783 3.35 21.41 -15.65
C LEU A 783 2.66 22.06 -16.84
N THR A 784 1.35 22.32 -16.75
CA THR A 784 0.58 22.83 -17.90
C THR A 784 0.32 24.32 -17.76
N VAL A 785 -0.07 24.77 -16.57
CA VAL A 785 -0.53 26.13 -16.35
C VAL A 785 -0.03 26.66 -15.00
N GLN A 786 0.40 27.92 -14.99
CA GLN A 786 0.75 28.63 -13.77
C GLN A 786 -0.35 29.66 -13.44
N PRO A 787 -1.00 29.57 -12.27
CA PRO A 787 -1.92 30.61 -11.84
C PRO A 787 -1.13 31.87 -11.49
N SER A 788 -1.45 32.97 -12.15
CA SER A 788 -0.99 34.32 -11.82
C SER A 788 -2.19 35.14 -11.36
N VAL A 789 -1.98 36.10 -10.46
CA VAL A 789 -3.03 37.04 -10.08
C VAL A 789 -2.70 38.37 -10.73
N GLN A 790 -3.46 38.75 -11.74
CA GLN A 790 -3.34 40.05 -12.39
C GLN A 790 -4.59 40.87 -12.07
N ASN A 791 -4.41 42.05 -11.45
CA ASN A 791 -5.51 42.96 -11.09
C ASN A 791 -6.64 42.31 -10.27
N GLY A 792 -6.31 41.36 -9.38
CA GLY A 792 -7.30 40.66 -8.54
C GLY A 792 -8.07 39.54 -9.25
N ILE A 793 -7.77 39.26 -10.52
CA ILE A 793 -8.31 38.14 -11.30
C ILE A 793 -7.23 37.07 -11.41
N ILE A 794 -7.59 35.81 -11.17
CA ILE A 794 -6.68 34.68 -11.40
C ILE A 794 -6.59 34.45 -12.90
N THR A 795 -5.46 34.86 -13.50
CA THR A 795 -5.11 34.64 -14.90
C THR A 795 -4.15 33.46 -15.01
N TYR A 796 -4.49 32.53 -15.88
CA TYR A 796 -3.69 31.33 -16.09
C TYR A 796 -2.67 31.55 -17.20
N GLU A 797 -1.38 31.50 -16.87
CA GLU A 797 -0.29 31.64 -17.82
C GLU A 797 0.26 30.27 -18.24
N ASP A 798 0.75 30.18 -19.47
CA ASP A 798 1.42 28.98 -19.97
C ASP A 798 2.68 28.67 -19.15
N SER A 799 2.83 27.41 -18.74
CA SER A 799 4.03 26.92 -18.08
C SER A 799 5.26 26.95 -19.01
N PRO A 800 6.49 26.82 -18.47
CA PRO A 800 7.70 26.67 -19.28
C PRO A 800 7.63 25.50 -20.28
N LEU A 801 6.98 24.39 -19.91
CA LEU A 801 6.75 23.24 -20.78
C LEU A 801 5.89 23.62 -22.00
N VAL A 802 4.76 24.29 -21.76
CA VAL A 802 3.85 24.72 -22.83
C VAL A 802 4.50 25.75 -23.74
N LYS A 803 5.25 26.70 -23.17
CA LYS A 803 6.03 27.69 -23.93
C LYS A 803 7.07 27.00 -24.83
N ALA A 804 7.81 26.01 -24.31
CA ALA A 804 8.78 25.27 -25.10
C ALA A 804 8.11 24.52 -26.26
N ALA A 805 6.99 23.84 -26.01
CA ALA A 805 6.24 23.12 -27.03
C ALA A 805 5.70 24.04 -28.14
N LYS A 806 5.18 25.23 -27.78
CA LYS A 806 4.63 26.22 -28.72
C LYS A 806 5.71 26.90 -29.58
N PHE A 807 6.82 27.31 -28.96
CA PHE A 807 7.84 28.13 -29.62
C PHE A 807 9.05 27.34 -30.15
N GLY A 808 9.08 26.01 -29.95
CA GLY A 808 10.22 25.17 -30.36
C GLY A 808 11.49 25.43 -29.56
N HIS A 809 11.36 25.96 -28.35
CA HIS A 809 12.50 26.12 -27.45
C HIS A 809 12.92 24.77 -26.86
N ILE A 810 14.16 24.69 -26.40
CA ILE A 810 14.66 23.49 -25.74
C ILE A 810 14.19 23.50 -24.29
N LEU A 811 13.45 22.48 -23.87
CA LEU A 811 13.04 22.34 -22.47
C LEU A 811 14.13 21.60 -21.69
N VAL A 812 14.70 22.26 -20.68
CA VAL A 812 15.63 21.65 -19.73
C VAL A 812 14.87 21.29 -18.46
N VAL A 813 14.76 20.00 -18.17
CA VAL A 813 14.07 19.47 -16.97
C VAL A 813 15.11 19.01 -15.95
N ASP A 814 15.17 19.68 -14.80
CA ASP A 814 16.07 19.30 -13.70
C ASP A 814 15.33 18.53 -12.59
N GLU A 815 16.07 17.69 -11.88
CA GLU A 815 15.59 16.85 -10.77
C GLU A 815 14.36 15.97 -11.11
N ALA A 816 14.29 15.47 -12.34
CA ALA A 816 13.14 14.67 -12.78
C ALA A 816 12.97 13.35 -12.01
N ASP A 817 14.03 12.86 -11.37
CA ASP A 817 14.02 11.72 -10.46
C ASP A 817 13.28 11.98 -9.14
N LYS A 818 13.13 13.25 -8.74
CA LYS A 818 12.39 13.65 -7.53
C LYS A 818 10.89 13.82 -7.77
N ALA A 819 10.47 13.95 -9.03
CA ALA A 819 9.07 14.12 -9.39
C ALA A 819 8.26 12.85 -9.11
N PRO A 820 6.98 12.97 -8.71
CA PRO A 820 6.11 11.81 -8.62
C PRO A 820 5.86 11.20 -10.00
N THR A 821 5.61 9.89 -10.05
CA THR A 821 5.58 9.09 -11.28
C THR A 821 4.48 9.50 -12.28
N ASN A 822 3.46 10.21 -11.81
CA ASN A 822 2.41 10.79 -12.64
C ASN A 822 2.89 11.99 -13.47
N VAL A 823 3.68 12.87 -12.87
CA VAL A 823 4.30 14.03 -13.53
C VAL A 823 5.25 13.54 -14.62
N THR A 824 6.05 12.51 -14.32
CA THR A 824 6.97 11.92 -15.30
C THR A 824 6.20 11.20 -16.41
N CYS A 825 5.10 10.50 -16.12
CA CYS A 825 4.26 9.86 -17.14
C CYS A 825 3.71 10.85 -18.19
N ILE A 826 3.36 12.07 -17.79
CA ILE A 826 2.88 13.08 -18.75
C ILE A 826 3.98 13.53 -19.69
N LEU A 827 5.19 13.74 -19.15
CA LEU A 827 6.36 14.02 -19.98
C LEU A 827 6.63 12.86 -20.95
N LYS A 828 6.39 11.62 -20.51
CA LYS A 828 6.44 10.43 -21.36
C LYS A 828 5.50 10.54 -22.55
N THR A 829 4.21 10.75 -22.28
CA THR A 829 3.16 10.77 -23.30
C THR A 829 3.39 11.89 -24.32
N LEU A 830 3.84 13.06 -23.85
CA LEU A 830 4.17 14.19 -24.72
C LEU A 830 5.27 13.84 -25.72
N VAL A 831 6.28 13.09 -25.28
CA VAL A 831 7.43 12.71 -26.11
C VAL A 831 7.09 11.54 -27.05
N GLU A 832 6.27 10.58 -26.61
CA GLU A 832 5.93 9.40 -27.41
C GLU A 832 4.95 9.66 -28.55
N ASN A 833 3.92 10.49 -28.33
CA ASN A 833 2.82 10.70 -29.28
C ASN A 833 2.67 12.19 -29.67
N PRO A 834 3.54 12.74 -30.54
CA PRO A 834 3.46 14.14 -30.94
C PRO A 834 2.22 14.48 -31.79
N SER A 835 1.53 13.48 -32.36
CA SER A 835 0.55 13.67 -33.45
C SER A 835 -0.92 13.35 -33.12
N GLU A 836 -1.26 12.82 -31.94
CA GLU A 836 -2.64 12.35 -31.65
C GLU A 836 -3.65 13.44 -31.26
N ALA A 837 -3.29 14.72 -31.41
CA ALA A 837 -4.14 15.82 -30.98
C ALA A 837 -4.71 16.66 -32.15
N GLU A 838 -4.58 16.23 -33.41
CA GLU A 838 -5.28 16.85 -34.53
C GLU A 838 -6.81 16.61 -34.40
N GLY A 839 -7.58 17.68 -34.18
CA GLY A 839 -9.06 17.65 -34.21
C GLY A 839 -9.79 18.07 -32.93
N ARG A 840 -9.10 18.35 -31.81
CA ARG A 840 -9.72 18.90 -30.59
C ARG A 840 -9.55 20.43 -30.52
N THR A 841 -10.60 21.17 -30.17
CA THR A 841 -10.51 22.62 -29.89
C THR A 841 -9.58 22.86 -28.70
N ASN A 842 -8.60 23.76 -28.81
CA ASN A 842 -7.50 24.02 -27.85
C ASN A 842 -6.34 23.01 -27.80
N THR A 843 -6.07 22.27 -28.88
CA THR A 843 -4.81 21.52 -28.99
C THR A 843 -3.61 22.45 -29.22
N ILE A 844 -2.50 22.19 -28.52
CA ILE A 844 -1.19 22.78 -28.82
C ILE A 844 -0.46 21.84 -29.77
N VAL A 845 -0.18 22.30 -30.99
CA VAL A 845 0.67 21.56 -31.93
C VAL A 845 2.12 21.69 -31.47
N LEU A 846 2.81 20.56 -31.31
CA LEU A 846 4.22 20.52 -30.96
C LEU A 846 5.06 21.08 -32.11
N HIS A 847 5.89 22.08 -31.80
CA HIS A 847 6.80 22.66 -32.79
C HIS A 847 7.87 21.62 -33.21
N PRO A 848 8.23 21.50 -34.51
CA PRO A 848 9.18 20.48 -34.99
C PRO A 848 10.57 20.56 -34.36
N ASP A 849 11.02 21.77 -34.02
CA ASP A 849 12.30 22.01 -33.31
C ASP A 849 12.25 21.73 -31.79
N PHE A 850 11.07 21.42 -31.22
CA PHE A 850 10.96 21.15 -29.79
C PHE A 850 11.83 19.95 -29.40
N ARG A 851 12.70 20.16 -28.40
CA ARG A 851 13.56 19.11 -27.84
C ARG A 851 13.57 19.21 -26.32
N MET A 852 13.59 18.06 -25.66
CA MET A 852 13.68 17.93 -24.21
C MET A 852 15.07 17.42 -23.82
N ILE A 853 15.68 18.07 -22.83
CA ILE A 853 16.92 17.64 -22.17
C ILE A 853 16.59 17.42 -20.69
N VAL A 854 16.67 16.17 -20.23
CA VAL A 854 16.36 15.79 -18.85
C VAL A 854 17.64 15.53 -18.07
N LEU A 855 17.69 16.02 -16.84
CA LEU A 855 18.78 15.82 -15.91
C LEU A 855 18.29 14.95 -14.75
N ALA A 856 18.97 13.84 -14.51
CA ALA A 856 18.62 12.90 -13.45
C ALA A 856 19.87 12.46 -12.67
N ASN A 857 19.67 12.04 -11.42
CA ASN A 857 20.73 11.42 -10.63
C ASN A 857 20.95 9.95 -11.02
N ARG A 858 22.08 9.39 -10.59
CA ARG A 858 22.43 7.98 -10.84
C ARG A 858 21.37 7.04 -10.25
N PRO A 859 20.92 6.00 -10.98
CA PRO A 859 20.09 4.94 -10.43
C PRO A 859 20.90 4.00 -9.51
N GLY A 860 20.39 3.69 -8.31
CA GLY A 860 21.00 2.75 -7.36
C GLY A 860 21.46 3.35 -6.01
N PHE A 861 21.69 2.51 -5.00
CA PHE A 861 21.97 2.93 -3.63
C PHE A 861 23.22 3.84 -3.50
N PRO A 862 23.18 4.94 -2.72
CA PRO A 862 22.06 5.46 -1.94
C PRO A 862 21.13 6.31 -2.82
N PHE A 863 20.05 5.70 -3.32
CA PHE A 863 19.04 6.37 -4.15
C PHE A 863 17.91 6.89 -3.27
N LEU A 864 17.55 8.17 -3.41
CA LEU A 864 16.46 8.82 -2.67
C LEU A 864 15.29 9.25 -3.58
N GLY A 865 15.32 8.89 -4.87
CA GLY A 865 14.33 9.26 -5.90
C GLY A 865 13.45 8.11 -6.40
N ASN A 866 12.60 8.38 -7.39
CA ASN A 866 11.86 7.36 -8.15
C ASN A 866 12.74 6.80 -9.27
N ASP A 867 12.58 5.52 -9.64
CA ASP A 867 13.33 4.90 -10.76
C ASP A 867 12.89 5.47 -12.12
N PHE A 868 13.34 6.69 -12.39
CA PHE A 868 13.06 7.45 -13.61
C PHE A 868 13.61 6.73 -14.84
N PHE A 869 14.79 6.11 -14.72
CA PHE A 869 15.43 5.38 -15.80
C PHE A 869 14.62 4.13 -16.17
N GLY A 870 14.15 3.35 -15.20
CA GLY A 870 13.27 2.21 -15.48
C GLY A 870 11.90 2.60 -16.07
N ALA A 871 11.42 3.83 -15.85
CA ALA A 871 10.13 4.29 -16.34
C ALA A 871 10.16 4.95 -17.74
N MET A 872 11.22 5.70 -18.03
CA MET A 872 11.34 6.56 -19.24
C MET A 872 12.71 6.51 -19.93
N GLY A 873 13.69 5.74 -19.44
CA GLY A 873 15.04 5.71 -20.00
C GLY A 873 15.13 5.16 -21.43
N ASP A 874 14.11 4.44 -21.89
CA ASP A 874 14.01 3.94 -23.27
C ASP A 874 13.71 5.06 -24.29
N ILE A 875 13.07 6.14 -23.85
CA ILE A 875 12.67 7.27 -24.71
C ILE A 875 13.81 8.24 -24.98
N PHE A 876 14.74 8.42 -24.04
CA PHE A 876 15.80 9.42 -24.16
C PHE A 876 17.15 8.80 -24.55
N SER A 877 17.96 9.53 -25.32
CA SER A 877 19.36 9.17 -25.52
C SER A 877 20.14 9.47 -24.24
N CYS A 878 20.75 8.43 -23.68
CA CYS A 878 21.35 8.49 -22.36
C CYS A 878 22.84 8.88 -22.43
N HIS A 879 23.24 9.85 -21.62
CA HIS A 879 24.62 10.32 -21.49
C HIS A 879 25.03 10.26 -20.02
N SER A 880 26.08 9.49 -19.72
CA SER A 880 26.65 9.43 -18.38
C SER A 880 27.63 10.59 -18.16
N VAL A 881 27.50 11.29 -17.03
CA VAL A 881 28.41 12.36 -16.62
C VAL A 881 29.12 11.95 -15.33
N ASP A 882 30.42 11.71 -15.46
CA ASP A 882 31.30 11.28 -14.36
C ASP A 882 31.95 12.48 -13.66
N ASN A 883 32.50 12.22 -12.46
CA ASN A 883 33.41 13.17 -11.84
C ASN A 883 34.67 13.35 -12.73
N PRO A 884 35.25 14.56 -12.78
CA PRO A 884 36.48 14.79 -13.52
C PRO A 884 37.61 13.84 -13.06
N LYS A 885 38.39 13.30 -13.99
CA LYS A 885 39.62 12.54 -13.67
C LYS A 885 40.55 13.42 -12.81
N PRO A 886 41.39 12.86 -11.90
CA PRO A 886 42.21 13.65 -10.99
C PRO A 886 43.07 14.74 -11.66
N THR A 887 43.61 14.46 -12.85
CA THR A 887 44.40 15.42 -13.65
C THR A 887 43.55 16.57 -14.19
N ALA A 888 42.33 16.27 -14.66
CA ALA A 888 41.36 17.26 -15.14
C ALA A 888 40.70 18.04 -13.98
N GLU A 889 40.45 17.40 -12.84
CA GLU A 889 39.97 18.07 -11.63
C GLU A 889 41.02 19.07 -11.14
N LEU A 890 42.29 18.68 -11.09
CA LEU A 890 43.39 19.57 -10.72
C LEU A 890 43.53 20.78 -11.66
N SER A 891 43.49 20.55 -12.98
CA SER A 891 43.60 21.64 -13.97
C SER A 891 42.43 22.61 -13.90
N MET A 892 41.23 22.11 -13.59
CA MET A 892 40.05 22.93 -13.36
C MET A 892 40.15 23.72 -12.05
N LEU A 893 40.57 23.09 -10.95
CA LEU A 893 40.73 23.77 -9.65
C LEU A 893 41.80 24.87 -9.71
N LYS A 894 42.88 24.67 -10.46
CA LYS A 894 43.92 25.68 -10.70
C LYS A 894 43.39 26.93 -11.41
N GLN A 895 42.37 26.79 -12.25
CA GLN A 895 41.70 27.94 -12.89
C GLN A 895 40.78 28.69 -11.92
N TYR A 896 40.24 28.02 -10.90
CA TYR A 896 39.45 28.67 -9.84
C TYR A 896 40.29 29.32 -8.74
N GLY A 897 41.49 28.79 -8.46
CA GLY A 897 42.40 29.29 -7.44
C GLY A 897 43.87 29.24 -7.91
N PRO A 898 44.30 30.20 -8.75
CA PRO A 898 45.66 30.22 -9.31
C PRO A 898 46.76 30.44 -8.25
N ASP A 899 46.44 31.12 -7.15
CA ASP A 899 47.41 31.44 -6.08
C ASP A 899 47.45 30.36 -4.98
N VAL A 900 46.57 29.35 -5.05
CA VAL A 900 46.54 28.25 -4.09
C VAL A 900 47.67 27.26 -4.41
N PRO A 901 48.52 26.86 -3.44
CA PRO A 901 49.62 25.94 -3.70
C PRO A 901 49.16 24.62 -4.33
N GLU A 902 49.82 24.20 -5.41
CA GLU A 902 49.44 22.99 -6.15
C GLU A 902 49.50 21.72 -5.28
N ALA A 903 50.40 21.68 -4.29
CA ALA A 903 50.46 20.60 -3.31
C ALA A 903 49.16 20.48 -2.49
N THR A 904 48.55 21.61 -2.12
CA THR A 904 47.26 21.65 -1.41
C THR A 904 46.12 21.20 -2.32
N LEU A 905 46.12 21.63 -3.59
CA LEU A 905 45.12 21.19 -4.57
C LEU A 905 45.18 19.68 -4.81
N ARG A 906 46.37 19.09 -4.94
CA ARG A 906 46.53 17.64 -5.09
C ARG A 906 46.02 16.86 -3.87
N LYS A 907 46.27 17.36 -2.65
CA LYS A 907 45.73 16.76 -1.42
C LYS A 907 44.19 16.76 -1.42
N LEU A 908 43.57 17.88 -1.79
CA LEU A 908 42.11 17.98 -1.87
C LEU A 908 41.52 17.02 -2.92
N VAL A 909 42.12 16.94 -4.11
CA VAL A 909 41.70 15.99 -5.15
C VAL A 909 41.81 14.54 -4.67
N ALA A 910 42.90 14.19 -3.97
CA ALA A 910 43.09 12.84 -3.43
C ALA A 910 42.06 12.47 -2.35
N VAL A 911 41.83 13.37 -1.38
CA VAL A 911 40.85 13.18 -0.29
C VAL A 911 39.45 12.99 -0.85
N PHE A 912 38.98 13.94 -1.66
CA PHE A 912 37.63 13.88 -2.20
C PHE A 912 37.46 12.74 -3.22
N GLY A 913 38.53 12.36 -3.92
CA GLY A 913 38.56 11.15 -4.76
C GLY A 913 38.34 9.86 -3.95
N GLU A 914 39.01 9.71 -2.81
CA GLU A 914 38.84 8.55 -1.93
C GLU A 914 37.44 8.53 -1.29
N LEU A 915 36.96 9.66 -0.76
CA LEU A 915 35.62 9.76 -0.18
C LEU A 915 34.51 9.44 -1.18
N ARG A 916 34.63 9.89 -2.44
CA ARG A 916 33.69 9.54 -3.52
C ARG A 916 33.73 8.04 -3.82
N SER A 917 34.91 7.43 -3.83
CA SER A 917 35.05 5.98 -4.04
C SER A 917 34.39 5.17 -2.92
N MET A 918 34.50 5.62 -1.67
CA MET A 918 33.83 5.01 -0.52
C MET A 918 32.31 5.16 -0.59
N ALA A 919 31.81 6.29 -1.09
CA ALA A 919 30.38 6.48 -1.35
C ALA A 919 29.87 5.57 -2.48
N ASP A 920 30.64 5.41 -3.58
CA ASP A 920 30.30 4.48 -4.67
C ASP A 920 30.29 3.00 -4.24
N GLN A 921 31.08 2.65 -3.21
CA GLN A 921 31.10 1.32 -2.58
C GLN A 921 29.99 1.13 -1.54
N GLY A 922 29.25 2.18 -1.19
CA GLY A 922 28.19 2.17 -0.18
C GLY A 922 28.69 2.19 1.26
N THR A 923 29.99 2.45 1.50
CA THR A 923 30.57 2.59 2.85
C THR A 923 30.12 3.90 3.50
N ILE A 924 29.99 4.98 2.71
CA ILE A 924 29.49 6.28 3.14
C ILE A 924 28.20 6.58 2.37
N THR A 925 27.21 7.17 3.03
CA THR A 925 25.91 7.49 2.44
C THR A 925 25.91 8.78 1.61
N TYR A 926 26.76 9.74 1.95
CA TYR A 926 26.84 11.04 1.27
C TYR A 926 28.00 11.09 0.25
N PRO A 927 27.72 11.32 -1.05
CA PRO A 927 28.75 11.50 -2.05
C PRO A 927 29.24 12.96 -2.09
N TYR A 928 30.45 13.22 -1.57
CA TYR A 928 31.05 14.56 -1.59
C TYR A 928 31.34 15.04 -3.03
N SER A 929 30.84 16.23 -3.37
CA SER A 929 30.79 16.73 -4.73
C SER A 929 32.00 17.60 -5.10
N VAL A 930 32.26 17.77 -6.40
CA VAL A 930 33.30 18.68 -6.91
C VAL A 930 33.01 20.14 -6.53
N ARG A 931 31.73 20.49 -6.36
CA ARG A 931 31.29 21.83 -5.94
C ARG A 931 31.84 22.21 -4.56
N GLU A 932 31.90 21.25 -3.63
CA GLU A 932 32.44 21.46 -2.30
C GLU A 932 33.95 21.77 -2.36
N VAL A 933 34.70 21.02 -3.17
CA VAL A 933 36.13 21.26 -3.40
C VAL A 933 36.37 22.63 -4.02
N VAL A 934 35.58 23.01 -5.04
CA VAL A 934 35.66 24.33 -5.66
C VAL A 934 35.37 25.44 -4.64
N SER A 935 34.45 25.21 -3.69
CA SER A 935 34.15 26.17 -2.62
C SER A 935 35.35 26.35 -1.69
N ILE A 936 36.01 25.27 -1.29
CA ILE A 936 37.23 25.30 -0.47
C ILE A 936 38.34 26.05 -1.20
N VAL A 937 38.57 25.76 -2.49
CA VAL A 937 39.63 26.41 -3.28
C VAL A 937 39.35 27.91 -3.48
N LYS A 938 38.10 28.29 -3.75
CA LYS A 938 37.71 29.71 -3.82
C LYS A 938 37.91 30.44 -2.49
N HIS A 939 37.66 29.76 -1.38
CA HIS A 939 37.89 30.29 -0.05
C HIS A 939 39.37 30.53 0.21
N LEU A 940 40.22 29.54 -0.05
CA LEU A 940 41.68 29.65 0.09
C LEU A 940 42.30 30.71 -0.84
N GLN A 941 41.77 30.85 -2.06
CA GLN A 941 42.18 31.88 -3.00
C GLN A 941 41.87 33.29 -2.47
N LYS A 942 40.73 33.48 -1.80
CA LYS A 942 40.31 34.78 -1.24
C LYS A 942 40.95 35.06 0.12
N PHE A 943 41.23 34.02 0.90
CA PHE A 943 41.77 34.08 2.27
C PHE A 943 43.00 33.17 2.43
N PRO A 944 44.17 33.55 1.90
CA PRO A 944 45.36 32.70 1.86
C PRO A 944 46.01 32.43 3.22
N HIS A 945 45.68 33.22 4.25
CA HIS A 945 46.22 33.07 5.61
C HIS A 945 45.44 32.07 6.47
N GLU A 946 44.31 31.56 5.99
CA GLU A 946 43.48 30.62 6.74
C GLU A 946 43.99 29.18 6.60
N GLY A 947 43.99 28.43 7.70
CA GLY A 947 44.50 27.06 7.73
C GLY A 947 43.59 26.08 6.98
N LEU A 948 44.17 25.22 6.12
CA LEU A 948 43.45 24.21 5.34
C LEU A 948 42.50 23.34 6.19
N ALA A 949 42.93 22.94 7.39
CA ALA A 949 42.13 22.08 8.28
C ALA A 949 40.82 22.76 8.73
N ASN A 950 40.82 24.07 8.99
CA ASN A 950 39.62 24.81 9.40
C ASN A 950 38.64 24.93 8.22
N VAL A 951 39.14 25.32 7.04
CA VAL A 951 38.29 25.48 5.84
C VAL A 951 37.64 24.16 5.43
N VAL A 952 38.40 23.06 5.55
CA VAL A 952 37.91 21.72 5.25
C VAL A 952 36.89 21.25 6.31
N SER A 953 37.09 21.55 7.61
CA SER A 953 36.13 21.23 8.67
C SER A 953 34.75 21.84 8.41
N ASN A 954 34.70 23.09 7.93
CA ASN A 954 33.43 23.78 7.65
C ASN A 954 32.52 23.02 6.66
N VAL A 955 33.08 22.20 5.77
CA VAL A 955 32.30 21.36 4.84
C VAL A 955 31.80 20.09 5.53
N PHE A 956 32.63 19.49 6.39
CA PHE A 956 32.33 18.24 7.09
C PHE A 956 31.56 18.41 8.41
N ASP A 957 31.40 19.65 8.91
CA ASP A 957 30.68 19.92 10.16
C ASP A 957 29.20 19.52 10.10
N PHE A 958 28.60 19.43 8.90
CA PHE A 958 27.25 18.86 8.71
C PHE A 958 27.16 17.39 9.14
N ASP A 959 28.26 16.64 9.02
CA ASP A 959 28.36 15.23 9.39
C ASP A 959 28.86 15.04 10.85
N SER A 960 29.12 16.14 11.58
CA SER A 960 29.71 16.11 12.92
C SER A 960 28.86 15.37 13.97
N TYR A 961 27.54 15.28 13.75
CA TYR A 961 26.59 14.58 14.62
C TYR A 961 26.51 13.07 14.36
N ASN A 962 27.03 12.59 13.21
CA ASN A 962 27.14 11.17 12.91
C ASN A 962 28.55 10.68 13.28
N LYS A 963 28.68 10.03 14.44
CA LYS A 963 29.98 9.61 14.98
C LYS A 963 30.72 8.66 14.04
N ASP A 964 30.03 7.68 13.47
CA ASP A 964 30.62 6.66 12.59
C ASP A 964 31.14 7.29 11.29
N MET A 965 30.33 8.17 10.68
CA MET A 965 30.72 8.87 9.45
C MET A 965 31.87 9.84 9.68
N ARG A 966 31.86 10.55 10.82
CA ARG A 966 32.93 11.48 11.21
C ARG A 966 34.26 10.77 11.41
N GLU A 967 34.27 9.60 12.04
CA GLU A 967 35.51 8.81 12.23
C GLU A 967 36.11 8.38 10.89
N VAL A 968 35.28 7.88 9.97
CA VAL A 968 35.71 7.48 8.62
C VAL A 968 36.26 8.68 7.83
N VAL A 969 35.56 9.83 7.87
CA VAL A 969 36.01 11.06 7.19
C VAL A 969 37.34 11.56 7.77
N TYR A 970 37.50 11.53 9.10
CA TYR A 970 38.75 11.94 9.76
C TYR A 970 39.90 10.99 9.45
N GLU A 971 39.65 9.68 9.38
CA GLU A 971 40.66 8.70 8.96
C GLU A 971 41.20 9.02 7.56
N VAL A 972 40.31 9.31 6.59
CA VAL A 972 40.71 9.68 5.22
C VAL A 972 41.46 11.02 5.21
N LEU A 973 41.01 12.02 5.97
CA LEU A 973 41.69 13.32 6.08
C LEU A 973 43.09 13.18 6.67
N HIS A 974 43.26 12.38 7.72
CA HIS A 974 44.56 12.11 8.35
C HIS A 974 45.49 11.34 7.40
N LYS A 975 44.97 10.35 6.68
CA LYS A 975 45.73 9.57 5.68
C LYS A 975 46.37 10.45 4.61
N HIS A 976 45.69 11.51 4.18
CA HIS A 976 46.19 12.47 3.18
C HIS A 976 46.86 13.72 3.78
N GLY A 977 47.09 13.73 5.10
CA GLY A 977 47.86 14.77 5.79
C GLY A 977 47.11 16.08 6.02
N ILE A 978 45.81 16.02 6.31
CA ILE A 978 44.99 17.14 6.79
C ILE A 978 44.57 16.86 8.25
N PRO A 979 45.18 17.53 9.25
CA PRO A 979 44.94 17.24 10.66
C PRO A 979 43.68 17.93 11.20
N VAL A 980 42.50 17.46 10.81
CA VAL A 980 41.21 17.94 11.36
C VAL A 980 40.87 17.16 12.63
N GLY A 981 40.52 17.84 13.73
CA GLY A 981 40.12 17.19 14.99
C GLY A 981 41.24 16.46 15.74
N ALA A 982 42.50 16.61 15.32
CA ALA A 982 43.65 15.98 15.97
C ALA A 982 43.82 16.48 17.40
N LYS A 983 43.79 15.57 18.38
CA LYS A 983 44.23 15.84 19.76
C LYS A 983 45.75 15.59 19.83
N PRO A 984 46.50 16.22 20.75
CA PRO A 984 47.94 15.98 20.90
C PRO A 984 48.33 14.50 21.18
N THR A 985 47.35 13.62 21.43
CA THR A 985 47.52 12.17 21.62
C THR A 985 47.44 11.34 20.32
N SER A 986 47.06 11.92 19.18
CA SER A 986 46.85 11.20 17.91
C SER A 986 48.04 11.32 16.94
N VAL A 987 49.25 11.06 17.42
CA VAL A 987 50.45 10.93 16.57
C VAL A 987 50.99 9.51 16.73
N LYS A 988 50.80 8.63 15.74
CA LYS A 988 51.43 7.30 15.73
C LYS A 988 52.89 7.45 15.30
N LEU A 989 53.79 7.56 16.27
CA LEU A 989 55.23 7.73 16.05
C LEU A 989 56.05 6.42 16.02
N ALA A 990 55.51 5.25 16.40
CA ALA A 990 56.29 3.99 16.42
C ALA A 990 55.43 2.70 16.36
N LYS A 991 56.09 1.56 16.12
CA LYS A 991 55.53 0.21 15.91
C LYS A 991 55.45 -0.58 17.24
N GLU A 992 54.28 -1.14 17.58
CA GLU A 992 54.03 -1.85 18.85
C GLU A 992 54.51 -3.32 18.85
N LEU A 993 54.93 -3.83 20.02
CA LEU A 993 55.33 -5.22 20.27
C LEU A 993 54.54 -5.80 21.47
N PRO A 994 54.19 -7.10 21.46
CA PRO A 994 53.34 -7.72 22.50
C PRO A 994 54.12 -8.09 23.77
N LEU A 995 53.42 -8.08 24.91
CA LEU A 995 53.94 -8.44 26.24
C LEU A 995 53.86 -9.96 26.50
N PRO A 996 54.71 -10.52 27.38
CA PRO A 996 54.69 -11.94 27.75
C PRO A 996 53.48 -12.30 28.64
N GLN A 997 53.14 -13.59 28.70
CA GLN A 997 52.00 -14.11 29.45
C GLN A 997 52.12 -13.93 30.97
N ILE A 998 50.98 -13.69 31.62
CA ILE A 998 50.84 -13.43 33.06
C ILE A 998 50.76 -14.75 33.84
N GLU A 999 51.59 -14.93 34.86
CA GLU A 999 51.50 -16.02 35.85
C GLU A 999 51.13 -15.51 37.25
N MET A 1000 50.37 -16.31 38.01
CA MET A 1000 49.87 -15.96 39.34
C MET A 1000 50.96 -16.10 40.41
N THR A 1001 51.34 -14.99 41.04
CA THR A 1001 52.46 -14.94 42.00
C THR A 1001 52.05 -14.97 43.48
N GLY A 1002 50.75 -15.01 43.81
CA GLY A 1002 50.28 -15.16 45.20
C GLY A 1002 48.88 -14.60 45.46
N HIS A 1003 48.42 -14.74 46.71
CA HIS A 1003 47.12 -14.27 47.18
C HIS A 1003 47.25 -13.50 48.51
N TRP A 1004 46.39 -12.50 48.70
CA TRP A 1004 46.28 -11.72 49.93
C TRP A 1004 44.92 -11.95 50.57
N THR A 1005 44.87 -12.04 51.89
CA THR A 1005 43.64 -12.06 52.69
C THR A 1005 43.63 -10.93 53.70
N ILE A 1006 42.47 -10.29 53.86
CA ILE A 1006 42.27 -9.17 54.79
C ILE A 1006 41.75 -9.73 56.11
N ASN A 1007 42.53 -9.56 57.16
CA ASN A 1007 42.19 -9.99 58.52
C ASN A 1007 41.44 -8.85 59.22
N HIS A 1008 40.14 -8.99 59.45
CA HIS A 1008 39.39 -8.05 60.28
C HIS A 1008 39.33 -8.54 61.73
N GLY A 1009 40.16 -7.91 62.57
CA GLY A 1009 40.11 -8.02 64.04
C GLY A 1009 38.81 -7.45 64.60
N GLY A 1010 38.36 -8.04 65.72
CA GLY A 1010 37.00 -7.95 66.22
C GLY A 1010 36.58 -6.65 66.92
N ASN A 1011 35.25 -6.47 66.99
CA ASN A 1011 34.50 -6.18 68.22
C ASN A 1011 32.99 -6.35 67.99
N ASP A 1012 32.36 -7.09 68.90
CA ASP A 1012 30.92 -7.18 69.23
C ASP A 1012 29.87 -7.20 68.10
N SER A 1013 29.67 -8.36 67.47
CA SER A 1013 28.33 -8.77 67.02
C SER A 1013 27.77 -9.79 68.03
N ARG A 1014 26.82 -9.36 68.86
CA ARG A 1014 26.01 -10.28 69.70
C ARG A 1014 25.49 -11.41 68.81
N LYS A 1015 25.95 -12.64 69.02
CA LYS A 1015 25.37 -13.84 68.40
C LYS A 1015 23.95 -14.01 68.94
N LEU A 1016 22.96 -13.52 68.20
CA LEU A 1016 21.55 -13.78 68.46
C LEU A 1016 21.27 -15.23 68.10
N LEU A 1017 21.20 -16.10 69.11
CA LEU A 1017 20.70 -17.47 68.96
C LEU A 1017 19.18 -17.40 68.83
N CYS A 1018 18.66 -17.49 67.60
CA CYS A 1018 17.22 -17.53 67.36
C CYS A 1018 16.71 -18.96 67.55
N PRO A 1019 15.67 -19.20 68.36
CA PRO A 1019 15.04 -20.53 68.45
C PRO A 1019 14.53 -20.93 67.06
N THR A 1020 14.91 -22.13 66.62
CA THR A 1020 14.64 -22.62 65.27
C THR A 1020 13.83 -23.91 65.33
N GLU A 1021 12.64 -23.92 64.74
CA GLU A 1021 11.84 -25.13 64.55
C GLU A 1021 12.22 -25.81 63.24
N LYS A 1022 12.35 -27.14 63.26
CA LYS A 1022 12.74 -27.95 62.09
C LYS A 1022 11.57 -28.82 61.65
N HIS A 1023 11.22 -28.75 60.37
CA HIS A 1023 10.25 -29.66 59.76
C HIS A 1023 10.64 -30.04 58.32
N LEU A 1024 10.06 -31.12 57.81
CA LEU A 1024 10.26 -31.56 56.42
C LEU A 1024 9.32 -30.79 55.50
N ALA A 1025 9.82 -30.33 54.35
CA ALA A 1025 9.01 -29.71 53.31
C ALA A 1025 8.14 -30.77 52.63
N GLU A 1026 6.86 -30.48 52.43
CA GLU A 1026 5.99 -31.33 51.61
C GLU A 1026 6.27 -31.04 50.12
N ILE A 1027 6.56 -32.10 49.35
CA ILE A 1027 6.89 -31.99 47.92
C ILE A 1027 5.71 -32.51 47.10
N LYS A 1028 5.08 -31.64 46.30
CA LYS A 1028 4.02 -32.01 45.35
C LYS A 1028 4.59 -32.13 43.93
N GLY A 1029 4.43 -33.28 43.29
CA GLY A 1029 4.99 -33.58 41.95
C GLY A 1029 5.88 -34.84 41.96
N PRO A 1030 6.67 -35.10 40.90
CA PRO A 1030 6.98 -34.22 39.78
C PRO A 1030 5.92 -34.21 38.67
N VAL A 1031 5.70 -33.04 38.07
CA VAL A 1031 5.04 -32.89 36.76
C VAL A 1031 6.14 -32.76 35.71
N PHE A 1032 6.10 -33.56 34.66
CA PHE A 1032 7.08 -33.49 33.58
C PHE A 1032 6.59 -32.55 32.48
N LEU A 1033 7.31 -31.45 32.27
CA LEU A 1033 7.03 -30.48 31.22
C LEU A 1033 8.02 -30.65 30.06
N ARG A 1034 7.56 -30.34 28.85
CA ARG A 1034 8.38 -30.45 27.64
C ARG A 1034 9.39 -29.30 27.58
N VAL A 1035 10.68 -29.63 27.67
CA VAL A 1035 11.78 -28.68 27.41
C VAL A 1035 11.95 -28.54 25.90
N GLN A 1036 11.72 -27.35 25.36
CA GLN A 1036 11.95 -27.03 23.95
C GLN A 1036 13.36 -26.46 23.78
N SER A 1037 13.98 -26.67 22.62
CA SER A 1037 15.32 -26.15 22.31
C SER A 1037 15.28 -25.35 21.02
N TYR A 1038 15.75 -24.12 21.07
CA TYR A 1038 15.83 -23.20 19.93
C TYR A 1038 17.29 -22.93 19.56
N PRO A 1039 17.63 -22.87 18.26
CA PRO A 1039 18.97 -22.48 17.84
C PRO A 1039 19.22 -21.01 18.23
N CYS A 1040 20.39 -20.74 18.80
CA CYS A 1040 20.81 -19.41 19.19
C CYS A 1040 22.05 -18.99 18.39
N ARG A 1041 22.03 -17.77 17.84
CA ARG A 1041 23.13 -17.22 17.07
C ARG A 1041 23.92 -16.24 17.95
N ARG A 1042 25.05 -16.71 18.49
CA ARG A 1042 26.01 -15.85 19.20
C ARG A 1042 26.68 -14.90 18.22
N GLN A 1043 26.74 -13.62 18.57
CA GLN A 1043 27.49 -12.62 17.82
C GLN A 1043 28.64 -12.11 18.69
N GLU A 1044 29.86 -12.22 18.17
CA GLU A 1044 31.08 -11.76 18.85
C GLU A 1044 31.20 -10.23 18.68
N SER A 1045 30.93 -9.48 19.76
CA SER A 1045 30.93 -8.02 19.72
C SER A 1045 32.35 -7.43 19.71
N ARG A 1046 33.34 -8.14 20.28
CA ARG A 1046 34.75 -7.70 20.37
C ARG A 1046 35.52 -7.67 19.04
N ALA A 1047 35.03 -8.36 18.01
CA ALA A 1047 35.66 -8.34 16.69
C ALA A 1047 35.38 -7.03 15.92
N LEU A 1048 34.33 -6.28 16.33
CA LEU A 1048 33.84 -5.09 15.64
C LEU A 1048 34.09 -3.81 16.44
N THR A 1049 34.10 -3.89 17.77
CA THR A 1049 34.27 -2.73 18.68
C THR A 1049 34.97 -3.18 19.97
N PHE A 1050 36.02 -2.46 20.40
CA PHE A 1050 36.74 -2.80 21.64
C PHE A 1050 36.00 -2.23 22.86
N GLY A 1051 35.05 -3.01 23.37
CA GLY A 1051 34.30 -2.74 24.60
C GLY A 1051 34.41 -3.87 25.62
N GLU A 1052 33.86 -3.64 26.80
CA GLU A 1052 33.73 -4.68 27.83
C GLU A 1052 32.78 -5.81 27.39
N GLU A 1053 31.82 -5.52 26.49
CA GLU A 1053 30.90 -6.49 25.89
C GLU A 1053 31.64 -7.49 25.00
N LYS A 1054 31.69 -8.75 25.43
CA LYS A 1054 32.38 -9.85 24.74
C LYS A 1054 31.54 -10.41 23.57
N ALA A 1055 30.26 -10.70 23.82
CA ALA A 1055 29.32 -11.24 22.85
C ALA A 1055 27.88 -10.95 23.28
N HIS A 1056 26.93 -11.00 22.34
CA HIS A 1056 25.50 -10.92 22.62
C HIS A 1056 24.69 -12.02 21.90
N TRP A 1057 23.50 -12.28 22.43
CA TRP A 1057 22.56 -13.31 21.95
C TRP A 1057 21.15 -12.73 21.85
N GLN A 1058 20.33 -13.26 20.94
CA GLN A 1058 18.92 -12.91 20.82
C GLN A 1058 18.04 -14.06 21.32
N ILE A 1059 17.25 -13.81 22.36
CA ILE A 1059 16.29 -14.78 22.93
C ILE A 1059 14.93 -14.57 22.27
N PRO A 1060 14.25 -15.62 21.77
CA PRO A 1060 12.92 -15.51 21.17
C PRO A 1060 11.84 -15.34 22.27
N ILE A 1061 11.73 -14.12 22.78
CA ILE A 1061 10.73 -13.72 23.78
C ILE A 1061 9.57 -13.04 23.02
N ASN A 1062 8.32 -13.44 23.30
CA ASN A 1062 7.13 -12.81 22.71
C ASN A 1062 7.01 -11.34 23.13
N GLU A 1063 6.45 -10.47 22.28
CA GLU A 1063 6.33 -9.02 22.54
C GLU A 1063 5.53 -8.67 23.82
N SER A 1064 4.70 -9.60 24.31
CA SER A 1064 3.91 -9.45 25.55
C SER A 1064 4.62 -9.94 26.82
N ASN A 1065 5.77 -10.61 26.69
CA ASN A 1065 6.52 -11.20 27.81
C ASN A 1065 7.39 -10.13 28.48
N ILE A 1066 7.37 -10.11 29.81
CA ILE A 1066 8.19 -9.23 30.64
C ILE A 1066 9.26 -10.07 31.33
N ILE A 1067 10.52 -9.62 31.33
CA ILE A 1067 11.62 -10.31 32.03
C ILE A 1067 11.53 -9.96 33.52
N CYS A 1068 11.44 -10.98 34.39
CA CYS A 1068 11.35 -10.79 35.84
C CYS A 1068 12.72 -10.80 36.51
N ASP A 1069 13.56 -11.79 36.18
CA ASP A 1069 14.87 -11.99 36.82
C ASP A 1069 15.83 -12.71 35.87
N VAL A 1070 17.12 -12.44 36.06
CA VAL A 1070 18.22 -12.97 35.25
C VAL A 1070 19.36 -13.39 36.18
N LYS A 1071 19.80 -14.64 36.07
CA LYS A 1071 20.89 -15.20 36.89
C LYS A 1071 21.89 -15.98 36.07
N THR A 1072 23.15 -15.89 36.46
CA THR A 1072 24.27 -16.60 35.83
C THR A 1072 24.97 -17.50 36.83
N ARG A 1073 25.26 -18.74 36.44
CA ARG A 1073 26.04 -19.69 37.24
C ARG A 1073 26.74 -20.70 36.33
N ASP A 1074 28.03 -20.99 36.59
CA ASP A 1074 28.81 -22.03 35.90
C ASP A 1074 28.68 -21.95 34.36
N ASP A 1075 28.82 -20.74 33.82
CA ASP A 1075 28.67 -20.36 32.40
C ASP A 1075 27.27 -20.63 31.81
N VAL A 1076 26.25 -20.82 32.65
CA VAL A 1076 24.83 -20.93 32.28
C VAL A 1076 24.08 -19.66 32.68
N LEU A 1077 23.36 -19.07 31.73
CA LEU A 1077 22.43 -17.96 31.92
C LEU A 1077 21.00 -18.50 32.04
N TYR A 1078 20.28 -18.03 33.05
CA TYR A 1078 18.87 -18.31 33.31
C TYR A 1078 18.06 -17.03 33.25
N VAL A 1079 16.93 -17.05 32.54
CA VAL A 1079 16.03 -15.90 32.37
C VAL A 1079 14.61 -16.34 32.64
N ALA A 1080 13.95 -15.68 33.60
CA ALA A 1080 12.55 -15.92 33.93
C ALA A 1080 11.69 -14.80 33.35
N THR A 1081 10.55 -15.18 32.77
CA THR A 1081 9.59 -14.26 32.17
C THR A 1081 8.22 -14.39 32.81
N CYS A 1082 7.42 -13.34 32.70
CA CYS A 1082 6.00 -13.35 33.02
C CYS A 1082 5.16 -12.90 31.81
N ASN A 1083 4.01 -13.55 31.63
CA ASN A 1083 3.01 -13.33 30.57
C ASN A 1083 3.31 -13.91 29.16
N PRO A 1084 3.46 -15.25 29.01
CA PRO A 1084 3.31 -16.32 30.02
C PRO A 1084 4.53 -16.55 30.93
N VAL A 1085 4.33 -17.25 32.05
CA VAL A 1085 5.44 -17.58 32.96
C VAL A 1085 6.29 -18.69 32.33
N ALA A 1086 7.55 -18.39 32.04
CA ALA A 1086 8.47 -19.35 31.43
C ALA A 1086 9.92 -19.13 31.86
N LEU A 1087 10.70 -20.20 31.77
CA LEU A 1087 12.12 -20.23 32.10
C LEU A 1087 12.95 -20.55 30.85
N TYR A 1088 13.90 -19.67 30.55
CA TYR A 1088 14.90 -19.86 29.50
C TYR A 1088 16.26 -20.16 30.13
N SER A 1089 17.03 -21.05 29.51
CA SER A 1089 18.39 -21.39 29.94
C SER A 1089 19.33 -21.56 28.74
N MET A 1090 20.53 -21.00 28.81
CA MET A 1090 21.54 -21.13 27.76
C MET A 1090 22.95 -21.19 28.35
N ARG A 1091 23.90 -21.78 27.63
CA ARG A 1091 25.33 -21.77 27.99
C ARG A 1091 26.03 -20.66 27.23
N GLU A 1092 27.04 -20.00 27.82
CA GLU A 1092 27.83 -18.93 27.18
C GLU A 1092 28.46 -19.39 25.85
N HIS A 1093 28.82 -20.67 25.74
CA HIS A 1093 29.40 -21.25 24.51
C HIS A 1093 28.44 -22.20 23.78
N GLY A 1094 27.15 -22.20 24.14
CA GLY A 1094 26.15 -23.09 23.55
C GLY A 1094 25.41 -22.44 22.39
N ASP A 1095 25.14 -23.24 21.34
CA ASP A 1095 24.37 -22.80 20.16
C ASP A 1095 22.85 -23.02 20.32
N THR A 1096 22.39 -23.37 21.53
CA THR A 1096 20.97 -23.68 21.79
C THR A 1096 20.48 -23.04 23.08
N ILE A 1097 19.25 -22.49 23.04
CA ILE A 1097 18.50 -22.01 24.19
C ILE A 1097 17.45 -23.05 24.54
N LYS A 1098 17.42 -23.47 25.80
CA LYS A 1098 16.35 -24.30 26.38
C LYS A 1098 15.22 -23.41 26.89
N TYR A 1099 13.99 -23.85 26.68
CA TYR A 1099 12.75 -23.17 27.08
C TYR A 1099 11.80 -24.14 27.76
N VAL A 1100 11.24 -23.73 28.90
CA VAL A 1100 10.19 -24.46 29.62
C VAL A 1100 9.02 -23.52 29.90
N ASP A 1101 7.85 -23.86 29.38
CA ASP A 1101 6.59 -23.18 29.68
C ASP A 1101 6.05 -23.65 31.03
N LEU A 1102 5.87 -22.71 31.96
CA LEU A 1102 5.42 -22.95 33.33
C LEU A 1102 4.03 -22.36 33.57
N TYR A 1103 3.36 -21.84 32.55
CA TYR A 1103 2.08 -21.14 32.67
C TYR A 1103 1.00 -21.98 33.36
N ASP A 1104 0.90 -23.26 33.03
CA ASP A 1104 -0.11 -24.17 33.59
C ASP A 1104 0.24 -24.69 35.01
N VAL A 1105 1.49 -24.49 35.47
CA VAL A 1105 1.97 -24.98 36.77
C VAL A 1105 1.78 -23.95 37.87
N PHE A 1106 1.82 -22.66 37.53
CA PHE A 1106 1.48 -21.59 38.47
C PHE A 1106 -0.04 -21.54 38.69
N PRO A 1107 -0.51 -21.26 39.92
CA PRO A 1107 -1.94 -21.18 40.21
C PRO A 1107 -2.62 -20.10 39.34
N LYS A 1108 -3.70 -20.47 38.64
CA LYS A 1108 -4.48 -19.56 37.78
C LYS A 1108 -5.08 -18.41 38.60
N THR A 1109 -4.58 -17.19 38.44
CA THR A 1109 -5.14 -15.98 39.07
C THR A 1109 -6.29 -15.41 38.24
N ILE A 1110 -7.50 -15.36 38.80
CA ILE A 1110 -8.75 -14.98 38.10
C ILE A 1110 -8.97 -13.45 37.98
N SER A 1111 -8.05 -12.60 38.44
CA SER A 1111 -8.19 -11.14 38.34
C SER A 1111 -7.17 -10.51 37.38
N GLY A 1112 -7.66 -9.94 36.27
CA GLY A 1112 -6.89 -9.37 35.15
C GLY A 1112 -6.11 -8.08 35.42
N VAL A 1113 -5.60 -7.88 36.64
CA VAL A 1113 -4.64 -6.81 36.97
C VAL A 1113 -3.61 -7.40 37.95
N TRP A 1114 -2.67 -8.18 37.43
CA TRP A 1114 -1.62 -8.79 38.24
C TRP A 1114 -0.29 -8.81 37.48
N GLN A 1115 0.81 -8.43 38.14
CA GLN A 1115 2.18 -8.58 37.64
C GLN A 1115 2.87 -9.66 38.49
N PRO A 1116 3.05 -10.90 37.97
CA PRO A 1116 3.85 -11.93 38.62
C PRO A 1116 5.30 -11.46 38.72
N CYS A 1117 5.89 -11.49 39.91
CA CYS A 1117 7.34 -11.32 40.09
C CYS A 1117 7.95 -12.67 40.45
N VAL A 1118 8.65 -13.29 39.49
CA VAL A 1118 9.32 -14.58 39.66
C VAL A 1118 10.83 -14.34 39.80
N THR A 1119 11.42 -14.89 40.87
CA THR A 1119 12.87 -14.84 41.14
C THR A 1119 13.51 -16.21 40.95
N ILE A 1120 14.78 -16.24 40.53
CA ILE A 1120 15.52 -17.48 40.19
C ILE A 1120 16.65 -17.73 41.19
N ALA A 1121 16.79 -18.98 41.63
CA ALA A 1121 17.93 -19.45 42.40
C ALA A 1121 18.54 -20.73 41.77
N PRO A 1122 19.69 -20.62 41.09
CA PRO A 1122 20.39 -21.78 40.56
C PRO A 1122 21.12 -22.56 41.66
N LEU A 1123 20.87 -23.87 41.75
CA LEU A 1123 21.40 -24.75 42.80
C LEU A 1123 22.83 -25.21 42.49
N GLY A 1124 23.54 -25.71 43.52
CA GLY A 1124 24.91 -26.20 43.41
C GLY A 1124 25.05 -27.70 43.58
N SER A 1125 26.26 -28.20 43.30
CA SER A 1125 26.58 -29.62 43.34
C SER A 1125 26.10 -30.31 44.63
N PRO A 1126 25.39 -31.45 44.56
CA PRO A 1126 25.14 -32.31 43.38
C PRO A 1126 23.92 -31.93 42.51
N LEU A 1127 23.20 -30.83 42.77
CA LEU A 1127 21.99 -30.43 42.02
C LEU A 1127 22.28 -29.53 40.81
N ASP A 1128 23.44 -29.74 40.16
CA ASP A 1128 23.91 -28.92 39.05
C ASP A 1128 22.92 -28.96 37.87
N GLY A 1129 22.53 -27.78 37.36
CA GLY A 1129 21.54 -27.64 36.28
C GLY A 1129 20.07 -27.62 36.72
N GLN A 1130 19.79 -27.70 38.02
CA GLN A 1130 18.46 -27.56 38.61
C GLN A 1130 18.31 -26.16 39.23
N VAL A 1131 17.10 -25.59 39.15
CA VAL A 1131 16.82 -24.23 39.65
C VAL A 1131 15.57 -24.20 40.50
N VAL A 1132 15.54 -23.30 41.47
CA VAL A 1132 14.33 -22.97 42.22
C VAL A 1132 13.78 -21.63 41.73
N LEU A 1133 12.48 -21.61 41.44
CA LEU A 1133 11.71 -20.43 41.10
C LEU A 1133 10.78 -20.07 42.25
N HIS A 1134 10.76 -18.81 42.65
CA HIS A 1134 9.87 -18.30 43.69
C HIS A 1134 9.02 -17.16 43.15
N GLU A 1135 7.71 -17.28 43.32
CA GLU A 1135 6.77 -16.20 43.00
C GLU A 1135 6.36 -15.46 44.28
N GLU A 1136 6.65 -14.16 44.29
CA GLU A 1136 6.67 -13.33 45.49
C GLU A 1136 5.29 -13.10 46.13
N GLN A 1137 4.20 -13.10 45.36
CA GLN A 1137 2.87 -12.76 45.90
C GLN A 1137 2.11 -13.98 46.40
N THR A 1138 2.21 -15.12 45.71
CA THR A 1138 1.54 -16.38 46.06
C THR A 1138 2.38 -17.27 46.96
N ASN A 1139 3.63 -16.90 47.24
CA ASN A 1139 4.64 -17.70 47.93
C ASN A 1139 4.88 -19.08 47.28
N THR A 1140 4.66 -19.20 45.98
CA THR A 1140 4.80 -20.48 45.29
C THR A 1140 6.27 -20.75 45.00
N VAL A 1141 6.82 -21.83 45.55
CA VAL A 1141 8.19 -22.29 45.31
C VAL A 1141 8.17 -23.52 44.40
N LEU A 1142 8.80 -23.42 43.23
CA LEU A 1142 8.94 -24.51 42.26
C LEU A 1142 10.41 -24.89 42.10
N HIS A 1143 10.70 -26.17 42.21
CA HIS A 1143 11.97 -26.77 41.86
C HIS A 1143 11.89 -27.37 40.45
N VAL A 1144 12.70 -26.84 39.53
CA VAL A 1144 12.70 -27.17 38.10
C VAL A 1144 14.02 -27.83 37.71
N ASP A 1145 13.93 -29.05 37.18
CA ASP A 1145 15.06 -29.74 36.55
C ASP A 1145 14.96 -29.59 35.02
N LEU A 1146 15.89 -28.81 34.45
CA LEU A 1146 15.94 -28.54 33.00
C LEU A 1146 16.56 -29.67 32.18
N VAL A 1147 17.14 -30.68 32.83
CA VAL A 1147 17.67 -31.88 32.16
C VAL A 1147 16.55 -32.88 31.94
N THR A 1148 15.73 -33.13 32.96
CA THR A 1148 14.64 -34.12 32.89
C THR A 1148 13.28 -33.51 32.55
N GLY A 1149 13.12 -32.19 32.69
CA GLY A 1149 11.83 -31.51 32.60
C GLY A 1149 10.94 -31.69 33.83
N ALA A 1150 11.46 -32.25 34.92
CA ALA A 1150 10.70 -32.49 36.15
C ALA A 1150 10.51 -31.19 36.95
N VAL A 1151 9.25 -30.85 37.23
CA VAL A 1151 8.88 -29.70 38.07
C VAL A 1151 8.19 -30.19 39.33
N ARG A 1152 8.72 -29.79 40.50
CA ARG A 1152 8.21 -30.14 41.83
C ARG A 1152 7.84 -28.87 42.57
N ARG A 1153 6.69 -28.83 43.23
CA ARG A 1153 6.29 -27.72 44.11
C ARG A 1153 6.74 -28.03 45.54
N LEU A 1154 7.47 -27.10 46.15
CA LEU A 1154 7.96 -27.20 47.52
C LEU A 1154 7.04 -26.38 48.43
N MET A 1155 6.40 -27.03 49.41
CA MET A 1155 5.56 -26.37 50.40
C MET A 1155 6.38 -26.12 51.66
N LEU A 1156 6.61 -24.85 51.96
CA LEU A 1156 7.47 -24.44 53.08
C LEU A 1156 6.81 -24.57 54.46
N SER A 1157 5.47 -24.55 54.57
CA SER A 1157 4.73 -24.60 55.84
C SER A 1157 3.66 -25.72 55.84
N PRO A 1158 3.55 -26.57 56.89
CA PRO A 1158 2.64 -27.73 56.88
C PRO A 1158 1.14 -27.43 57.02
N HIS A 1159 0.74 -26.21 57.38
CA HIS A 1159 -0.67 -25.87 57.66
C HIS A 1159 -1.04 -24.46 57.20
N THR A 1160 -1.30 -24.29 55.90
CA THR A 1160 -2.20 -23.25 55.37
C THR A 1160 -2.45 -23.51 53.88
N ASP A 1161 -3.52 -24.22 53.55
CA ASP A 1161 -4.31 -23.88 52.38
C ASP A 1161 -5.38 -22.88 52.88
N PRO A 1162 -5.25 -21.56 52.67
CA PRO A 1162 -6.39 -20.69 52.87
C PRO A 1162 -7.32 -20.80 51.65
N PRO A 1163 -8.65 -20.95 51.83
CA PRO A 1163 -9.59 -20.83 50.74
C PRO A 1163 -9.51 -19.41 50.16
N TYR A 1164 -9.61 -19.30 48.83
CA TYR A 1164 -9.80 -18.06 48.09
C TYR A 1164 -10.82 -17.16 48.82
N THR A 1165 -10.34 -16.16 49.55
CA THR A 1165 -11.18 -15.13 50.17
C THR A 1165 -11.23 -13.93 49.23
N LYS A 1166 -12.42 -13.71 48.66
CA LYS A 1166 -12.76 -12.50 47.90
C LYS A 1166 -12.58 -11.27 48.79
N ALA A 1167 -11.75 -10.32 48.37
CA ALA A 1167 -11.82 -8.94 48.84
C ALA A 1167 -12.07 -8.03 47.64
N SER A 1168 -13.34 -7.68 47.45
CA SER A 1168 -13.79 -6.57 46.61
C SER A 1168 -13.65 -5.27 47.40
N SER A 1169 -12.64 -4.48 47.08
CA SER A 1169 -12.47 -3.11 47.60
C SER A 1169 -11.58 -2.31 46.66
N TRP A 1170 -12.15 -1.93 45.52
CA TRP A 1170 -11.62 -0.87 44.67
C TRP A 1170 -11.86 0.43 45.43
N TRP A 1171 -10.82 1.26 45.59
CA TRP A 1171 -10.78 2.53 46.33
C TRP A 1171 -10.48 2.45 47.83
N ASN A 1172 -9.22 2.14 48.18
CA ASN A 1172 -8.55 2.80 49.30
C ASN A 1172 -7.02 2.82 49.12
N SER A 1173 -6.41 3.82 49.73
CA SER A 1173 -5.02 4.28 49.67
C SER A 1173 -3.93 3.20 49.80
N LYS A 1174 -2.75 3.50 49.21
CA LYS A 1174 -1.46 2.84 49.42
C LYS A 1174 -1.26 2.37 50.88
N GLU A 1175 -1.57 1.11 51.15
CA GLU A 1175 -0.93 0.31 52.19
C GLU A 1175 -0.18 -0.81 51.48
N GLN A 1176 1.15 -0.77 51.55
CA GLN A 1176 2.03 -1.82 51.02
C GLN A 1176 1.78 -3.10 51.82
N GLN A 1177 1.00 -4.04 51.28
CA GLN A 1177 1.06 -5.42 51.73
C GLN A 1177 2.44 -5.98 51.32
N GLY A 1178 3.34 -6.17 52.29
CA GLY A 1178 4.69 -6.69 52.06
C GLY A 1178 4.67 -8.06 51.37
N GLY A 1179 5.40 -8.18 50.26
CA GLY A 1179 5.52 -9.41 49.48
C GLY A 1179 6.44 -10.45 50.15
N HIS A 1180 6.37 -11.70 49.70
CA HIS A 1180 7.36 -12.71 50.08
C HIS A 1180 8.62 -12.54 49.23
N LYS A 1181 9.79 -12.64 49.84
CA LYS A 1181 11.08 -12.51 49.17
C LYS A 1181 11.94 -13.76 49.40
N MET A 1182 12.69 -14.14 48.37
CA MET A 1182 13.70 -15.20 48.44
C MET A 1182 15.11 -14.60 48.36
N CYS A 1183 15.92 -14.87 49.39
CA CYS A 1183 17.35 -14.62 49.36
C CYS A 1183 18.08 -15.86 48.84
N HIS A 1184 18.84 -15.67 47.76
CA HIS A 1184 19.51 -16.72 46.99
C HIS A 1184 21.04 -16.72 47.17
N GLU A 1185 21.59 -15.91 48.08
CA GLU A 1185 23.04 -15.82 48.32
C GLU A 1185 23.67 -17.18 48.65
N PHE A 1186 22.94 -18.03 49.37
CA PHE A 1186 23.38 -19.37 49.78
C PHE A 1186 22.94 -20.50 48.85
N ALA A 1187 22.35 -20.19 47.68
CA ALA A 1187 21.90 -21.20 46.71
C ALA A 1187 23.04 -22.10 46.22
N HIS A 1188 24.29 -21.62 46.26
CA HIS A 1188 25.49 -22.42 45.98
C HIS A 1188 25.74 -23.56 46.96
N LYS A 1189 25.22 -23.46 48.19
CA LYS A 1189 25.21 -24.53 49.21
C LYS A 1189 23.87 -25.27 49.26
N ASN A 1190 22.97 -25.03 48.30
CA ASN A 1190 21.61 -25.56 48.25
C ASN A 1190 20.70 -25.09 49.41
N TRP A 1191 21.01 -23.93 49.99
CA TRP A 1191 20.21 -23.29 51.03
C TRP A 1191 19.53 -22.03 50.49
N LEU A 1192 18.24 -21.89 50.73
CA LEU A 1192 17.44 -20.73 50.32
C LEU A 1192 16.72 -20.16 51.52
N LEU A 1193 16.74 -18.84 51.66
CA LEU A 1193 16.08 -18.16 52.78
C LEU A 1193 14.86 -17.40 52.25
N PHE A 1194 13.70 -17.68 52.83
CA PHE A 1194 12.43 -17.03 52.52
C PHE A 1194 11.99 -16.17 53.69
N TYR A 1195 11.46 -14.98 53.40
CA TYR A 1195 10.92 -14.08 54.39
C TYR A 1195 9.78 -13.26 53.80
N LYS A 1196 8.96 -12.65 54.66
CA LYS A 1196 7.94 -11.69 54.25
C LYS A 1196 8.37 -10.31 54.71
N GLU A 1197 8.29 -9.31 53.84
CA GLU A 1197 8.61 -7.93 54.23
C GLU A 1197 7.74 -7.51 55.42
N TYR A 1198 8.36 -6.87 56.42
CA TYR A 1198 7.73 -6.46 57.68
C TYR A 1198 7.26 -7.61 58.60
N SER A 1199 7.63 -8.86 58.31
CA SER A 1199 7.43 -9.99 59.22
C SER A 1199 8.70 -10.29 60.02
N ASN A 1200 8.51 -10.99 61.14
CA ASN A 1200 9.61 -11.49 61.97
C ASN A 1200 9.94 -12.96 61.67
N GLN A 1201 9.35 -13.56 60.63
CA GLN A 1201 9.49 -14.99 60.35
C GLN A 1201 10.47 -15.21 59.18
N LEU A 1202 11.47 -16.05 59.42
CA LEU A 1202 12.48 -16.46 58.46
C LEU A 1202 12.41 -17.97 58.26
N GLU A 1203 12.32 -18.43 57.02
CA GLU A 1203 12.27 -19.84 56.66
C GLU A 1203 13.49 -20.20 55.80
N MET A 1204 14.42 -21.00 56.33
CA MET A 1204 15.55 -21.50 55.57
C MET A 1204 15.27 -22.91 55.06
N LEU A 1205 15.19 -23.07 53.75
CA LEU A 1205 15.04 -24.34 53.07
C LEU A 1205 16.41 -24.92 52.70
N ASP A 1206 16.72 -26.11 53.21
CA ASP A 1206 17.75 -26.99 52.68
C ASP A 1206 17.13 -27.87 51.58
N VAL A 1207 17.47 -27.57 50.33
CA VAL A 1207 16.88 -28.24 49.15
C VAL A 1207 17.36 -29.68 49.02
N LEU A 1208 18.59 -29.99 49.45
CA LEU A 1208 19.14 -31.35 49.38
C LEU A 1208 18.43 -32.30 50.34
N LYS A 1209 18.17 -31.81 51.56
CA LYS A 1209 17.50 -32.60 52.61
C LYS A 1209 15.98 -32.45 52.61
N ALA A 1210 15.44 -31.51 51.82
CA ALA A 1210 14.05 -31.07 51.87
C ALA A 1210 13.61 -30.67 53.29
N GLN A 1211 14.48 -30.00 54.04
CA GLN A 1211 14.24 -29.59 55.43
C GLN A 1211 14.09 -28.07 55.51
N VAL A 1212 13.04 -27.60 56.18
CA VAL A 1212 12.80 -26.19 56.45
C VAL A 1212 13.10 -25.90 57.90
N HIS A 1213 13.89 -24.86 58.12
CA HIS A 1213 14.24 -24.32 59.43
C HIS A 1213 13.53 -22.99 59.59
N THR A 1214 12.53 -22.93 60.47
CA THR A 1214 11.77 -21.70 60.74
C THR A 1214 12.33 -21.03 61.98
N SER A 1215 12.70 -19.77 61.87
CA SER A 1215 13.16 -18.96 63.00
C SER A 1215 12.39 -17.65 63.08
N LEU A 1216 12.17 -17.18 64.31
CA LEU A 1216 11.61 -15.86 64.57
C LEU A 1216 12.76 -14.88 64.85
N ALA A 1217 12.93 -13.91 63.96
CA ALA A 1217 13.86 -12.80 64.15
C ALA A 1217 13.37 -11.87 65.29
N SER A 1218 14.31 -11.30 66.03
CA SER A 1218 14.00 -10.39 67.16
C SER A 1218 13.50 -9.00 66.73
N HIS A 1219 13.63 -8.67 65.45
CA HIS A 1219 13.22 -7.40 64.84
C HIS A 1219 12.50 -7.67 63.50
N GLN A 1220 11.64 -6.74 63.07
CA GLN A 1220 11.01 -6.79 61.74
C GLN A 1220 12.07 -6.68 60.65
N VAL A 1221 11.97 -7.53 59.63
CA VAL A 1221 12.89 -7.52 58.48
C VAL A 1221 12.47 -6.38 57.55
N GLU A 1222 13.18 -5.25 57.60
CA GLU A 1222 13.07 -4.14 56.64
C GLU A 1222 14.17 -4.22 55.56
N VAL A 1223 13.78 -3.95 54.30
CA VAL A 1223 14.69 -4.00 53.14
C VAL A 1223 15.65 -2.81 53.18
N CYS A 1224 16.94 -3.06 53.45
CA CYS A 1224 18.00 -2.08 53.22
C CYS A 1224 18.24 -1.92 51.71
N VAL A 1225 17.68 -0.89 51.10
CA VAL A 1225 18.13 -0.40 49.80
C VAL A 1225 19.33 0.51 50.04
N SER A 1226 20.55 0.00 49.84
CA SER A 1226 21.68 0.92 49.65
C SER A 1226 22.81 0.28 48.85
N GLY A 1227 23.04 0.83 47.65
CA GLY A 1227 24.42 1.14 47.30
C GLY A 1227 25.02 1.97 48.44
N SER A 1228 26.19 1.58 48.94
CA SER A 1228 26.97 2.23 50.00
C SER A 1228 26.45 2.14 51.44
N ARG A 1229 26.43 0.93 52.02
CA ARG A 1229 26.81 0.61 53.43
C ARG A 1229 26.85 -0.91 53.60
N GLY A 1230 27.83 -1.42 54.34
CA GLY A 1230 28.28 -2.83 54.31
C GLY A 1230 27.24 -3.89 54.74
N PRO A 1231 27.43 -5.16 54.33
CA PRO A 1231 26.46 -6.23 54.58
C PRO A 1231 26.45 -6.68 56.05
N LEU A 1232 25.25 -6.96 56.57
CA LEU A 1232 25.06 -7.80 57.75
C LEU A 1232 25.60 -9.21 57.42
N ALA A 1233 26.74 -9.56 57.99
CA ALA A 1233 27.37 -10.86 57.79
C ALA A 1233 26.63 -11.95 58.57
N PHE A 1234 25.90 -12.82 57.86
CA PHE A 1234 25.55 -14.15 58.38
C PHE A 1234 26.68 -15.12 58.04
N THR A 1235 27.62 -15.30 58.98
CA THR A 1235 28.68 -16.30 58.84
C THR A 1235 28.12 -17.70 59.06
N GLY A 1236 27.92 -18.45 57.98
CA GLY A 1236 27.57 -19.88 58.00
C GLY A 1236 28.72 -20.81 58.39
N GLU A 1237 29.58 -20.39 59.33
CA GLU A 1237 30.53 -21.27 59.99
C GLU A 1237 29.97 -21.60 61.37
N HIS A 1238 29.28 -22.74 61.45
CA HIS A 1238 28.77 -23.48 62.61
C HIS A 1238 27.30 -23.90 62.44
N TYR A 1239 27.06 -24.80 61.49
CA TYR A 1239 26.03 -25.83 61.63
C TYR A 1239 26.66 -27.15 61.14
N GLN A 1240 27.11 -27.95 62.10
CA GLN A 1240 27.08 -29.41 62.00
C GLN A 1240 25.64 -29.86 62.27
#